data_AF-A0A024QH00-F1
#
_entry.id   AF-A0A024QH00-F1
#
_cell.length_a   1.000
_cell.length_b   1.000
_cell.length_c   1.000
_cell.angle_alpha   90.00
_cell.angle_beta   90.00
_cell.angle_gamma   90.00
#
_symmetry.space_group_name_H-M   'P 1'
#
loop_
_entity.id
_entity.type
_entity.pdbx_description
1 polymer ?
#
loop_
_entity_poly.entity_id
_entity_poly.type
_entity_poly.pdbx_seq_one_letter_code
_entity_poly.pdbx_strand_id
1 'polypeptide(L)'
;MSKFLNDFLITMPTSQRRQLLVLLERKQANGLIRSDDEFKKEMERLIKELDERDGTPTFEAIQQQDRTNSKDYNANLESIAFDLATIFESSNEIERLLGSHHQLTKSSLSEIRKKITDMRTNVKQYQLMLTQDKDVTESIHEEFHSPKWTESKQDLLSVFRKDRFGETRSSIYDAENVGNSIQLAGIQSLDQLKTNYGRKLADIKIRNRIGLQSEETKYPIGNAIDGSANTFWAESVLVEDIITQDIEDIWSHDYHDYPKDGALCELEIMLNGISTVSEVRFDPFASYPLEVVSIHGYENKNRTGQMYELISPNHPTLHQRSQKSVDRMVFQFPSVEISMIRILVRQENYTKENYMIDEDELNETKLWDSLASNEDLIKDYAEEGETIASFDRKNEVSGWNVYLDKLKEWAEIFRQDNLLDAAKKALEIVRIGDYKNPLLLALYALDKTGEKRSVTDERSPDLDKKWKPINKVSYVYGAYDISVFGRKYHRQSIYISEPLPISSNTGKLALSTDEKHHYVSVAPDEVDPKTDKPIINSSKITDIEYYVTDKRNPIPADWKAILPSNHAYVEGELLFGDDNIEPCSELMQGTTVNFSFRFPFISKDTIVIKRNGVPMDQSMYILCDSSMKVGIKNGYYSPTSVYTVDYKPHESAYLVDFLKDAELTPTQFLNDKGETGEYFDKVDQHNDITLTNIPYLHRDFLYNYNNNTGKYTDNKEVLNANSFTYPLIVRVQGEEYKNITDYTINSYDSQRLNENNGKAYAHINNQIIFGHPSDGTQLKNITVDYYYISTSIRLKAILRRNHAGYESVTPALFNYTIKHSSFDQNR
;
A
#
# COMPACT_ATOMS: atom_id res chain seq x y z
N MET A 1 48.73 -1.18 -36.09
CA MET A 1 47.48 -0.58 -36.63
C MET A 1 46.21 -1.30 -36.19
N SER A 2 46.15 -2.63 -35.98
CA SER A 2 44.93 -3.32 -35.47
C SER A 2 44.46 -2.86 -34.08
N LYS A 3 45.39 -2.41 -33.22
CA LYS A 3 45.07 -1.93 -31.87
C LYS A 3 44.33 -0.59 -31.87
N PHE A 4 44.80 0.36 -32.68
CA PHE A 4 44.15 1.67 -32.87
C PHE A 4 42.72 1.53 -33.41
N LEU A 5 42.51 0.56 -34.30
CA LEU A 5 41.23 0.33 -34.95
C LEU A 5 40.21 -0.31 -34.00
N ASN A 6 40.65 -1.23 -33.13
CA ASN A 6 39.82 -1.75 -32.04
C ASN A 6 39.53 -0.68 -30.98
N ASP A 7 40.51 0.16 -30.64
CA ASP A 7 40.34 1.26 -29.68
C ASP A 7 39.36 2.34 -30.21
N PHE A 8 39.34 2.58 -31.53
CA PHE A 8 38.40 3.51 -32.18
C PHE A 8 36.98 2.93 -32.35
N LEU A 9 36.85 1.63 -32.62
CA LEU A 9 35.53 0.96 -32.58
C LEU A 9 34.92 1.01 -31.17
N ILE A 10 35.71 1.18 -30.11
CA ILE A 10 35.19 1.34 -28.74
C ILE A 10 34.62 2.75 -28.52
N THR A 11 35.07 3.77 -29.26
CA THR A 11 34.59 5.15 -29.11
C THR A 11 33.30 5.46 -29.90
N MET A 12 32.88 4.59 -30.83
CA MET A 12 31.62 4.74 -31.56
C MET A 12 30.40 4.27 -30.72
N PRO A 13 29.21 4.86 -30.96
CA PRO A 13 27.94 4.31 -30.48
C PRO A 13 27.78 2.83 -30.83
N THR A 14 27.34 2.04 -29.86
CA THR A 14 27.31 0.57 -29.95
C THR A 14 26.48 0.05 -31.14
N SER A 15 25.40 0.75 -31.50
CA SER A 15 24.52 0.44 -32.65
C SER A 15 25.24 0.60 -33.99
N GLN A 16 25.87 1.76 -34.22
CA GLN A 16 26.63 2.06 -35.44
C GLN A 16 27.77 1.07 -35.66
N ARG A 17 28.50 0.73 -34.58
CA ARG A 17 29.55 -0.30 -34.63
C ARG A 17 29.01 -1.65 -35.07
N ARG A 18 27.88 -2.09 -34.51
CA ARG A 18 27.29 -3.40 -34.81
C ARG A 18 26.82 -3.47 -36.26
N GLN A 19 26.20 -2.41 -36.76
CA GLN A 19 25.73 -2.38 -38.14
C GLN A 19 26.86 -2.30 -39.16
N LEU A 20 27.93 -1.55 -38.86
CA LEU A 20 29.12 -1.49 -39.70
C LEU A 20 29.78 -2.87 -39.83
N LEU A 21 29.84 -3.63 -38.73
CA LEU A 21 30.30 -5.03 -38.75
C LEU A 21 29.36 -5.95 -39.56
N VAL A 22 28.04 -5.83 -39.40
CA VAL A 22 27.05 -6.63 -40.16
C VAL A 22 27.11 -6.34 -41.67
N LEU A 23 27.31 -5.08 -42.06
CA LEU A 23 27.49 -4.66 -43.46
C LEU A 23 28.78 -5.24 -44.05
N LEU A 24 29.89 -5.16 -43.31
CA LEU A 24 31.17 -5.74 -43.73
C LEU A 24 31.11 -7.26 -43.84
N GLU A 25 30.46 -7.94 -42.89
CA GLU A 25 30.23 -9.39 -42.92
C GLU A 25 29.36 -9.81 -44.13
N ARG A 26 28.31 -9.04 -44.46
CA ARG A 26 27.50 -9.28 -45.67
C ARG A 26 28.30 -9.07 -46.96
N LYS A 27 29.17 -8.05 -47.02
CA LYS A 27 30.06 -7.82 -48.18
C LYS A 27 31.11 -8.92 -48.33
N GLN A 28 31.59 -9.48 -47.23
CA GLN A 28 32.46 -10.66 -47.23
C GLN A 28 31.72 -11.92 -47.69
N ALA A 29 30.50 -12.17 -47.19
CA ALA A 29 29.67 -13.30 -47.58
C ALA A 29 29.28 -13.26 -49.08
N ASN A 30 29.08 -12.07 -49.63
CA ASN A 30 28.79 -11.87 -51.06
C ASN A 30 30.03 -11.89 -51.96
N GLY A 31 31.23 -12.15 -51.41
CA GLY A 31 32.48 -12.28 -52.15
C GLY A 31 33.04 -10.98 -52.72
N LEU A 32 32.56 -9.82 -52.23
CA LEU A 32 33.03 -8.48 -52.59
C LEU A 32 34.29 -8.09 -51.83
N ILE A 33 34.52 -8.67 -50.65
CA ILE A 33 35.74 -8.53 -49.86
C ILE A 33 36.39 -9.92 -49.77
N ARG A 34 37.59 -10.07 -50.35
CA ARG A 34 38.25 -11.39 -50.49
C ARG A 34 39.52 -11.52 -49.65
N SER A 35 40.04 -10.41 -49.13
CA SER A 35 41.24 -10.40 -48.27
C SER A 35 41.07 -9.46 -47.08
N ASP A 36 41.82 -9.72 -46.01
CA ASP A 36 41.82 -8.90 -44.79
C ASP A 36 42.27 -7.44 -45.05
N ASP A 37 43.04 -7.19 -46.11
CA ASP A 37 43.46 -5.84 -46.48
C ASP A 37 42.36 -5.08 -47.27
N GLU A 38 41.54 -5.78 -48.05
CA GLU A 38 40.32 -5.21 -48.65
C GLU A 38 39.27 -4.92 -47.58
N PHE A 39 39.16 -5.77 -46.57
CA PHE A 39 38.28 -5.57 -45.42
C PHE A 39 38.64 -4.28 -44.67
N LYS A 40 39.94 -4.07 -44.39
CA LYS A 40 40.43 -2.87 -43.71
C LYS A 40 40.22 -1.61 -44.53
N LYS A 41 40.48 -1.65 -45.84
CA LYS A 41 40.26 -0.48 -46.71
C LYS A 41 38.79 -0.10 -46.81
N GLU A 42 37.91 -1.08 -46.89
CA GLU A 42 36.47 -0.81 -46.98
C GLU A 42 35.90 -0.33 -45.63
N MET A 43 36.41 -0.84 -44.52
CA MET A 43 36.12 -0.33 -43.18
C MET A 43 36.64 1.10 -42.98
N GLU A 44 37.87 1.42 -43.39
CA GLU A 44 38.41 2.79 -43.35
C GLU A 44 37.60 3.75 -44.23
N ARG A 45 37.11 3.30 -45.40
CA ARG A 45 36.23 4.09 -46.27
C ARG A 45 34.90 4.41 -45.58
N LEU A 46 34.23 3.40 -45.02
CA LEU A 46 32.95 3.56 -44.34
C LEU A 46 33.08 4.44 -43.09
N ILE A 47 34.17 4.29 -42.32
CA ILE A 47 34.45 5.14 -41.16
C ILE A 47 34.66 6.60 -41.59
N LYS A 48 35.40 6.84 -42.67
CA LYS A 48 35.63 8.19 -43.18
C LYS A 48 34.34 8.85 -43.69
N GLU A 49 33.46 8.07 -44.32
CA GLU A 49 32.12 8.54 -44.74
C GLU A 49 31.20 8.85 -43.55
N LEU A 50 31.36 8.14 -42.42
CA LEU A 50 30.63 8.41 -41.18
C LEU A 50 31.15 9.65 -40.44
N ASP A 51 32.47 9.83 -40.35
CA ASP A 51 33.10 11.00 -39.69
C ASP A 51 32.85 12.31 -40.45
N GLU A 52 32.77 12.26 -41.78
CA GLU A 52 32.50 13.45 -42.61
C GLU A 52 31.05 13.95 -42.51
N ARG A 53 30.13 13.18 -41.90
CA ARG A 53 28.68 13.42 -41.95
C ARG A 53 27.99 13.77 -40.63
N ASP A 54 28.72 13.87 -39.51
CA ASP A 54 28.29 14.48 -38.24
C ASP A 54 26.84 14.14 -37.79
N GLY A 55 26.42 12.88 -37.95
CA GLY A 55 25.09 12.39 -37.54
C GLY A 55 23.92 12.69 -38.48
N THR A 56 24.18 13.18 -39.70
CA THR A 56 23.16 13.32 -40.76
C THR A 56 22.88 11.98 -41.46
N PRO A 57 21.67 11.76 -42.03
CA PRO A 57 21.33 10.53 -42.76
C PRO A 57 22.37 10.22 -43.85
N THR A 58 22.75 8.95 -44.00
CA THR A 58 23.70 8.55 -45.05
C THR A 58 23.09 8.66 -46.45
N PHE A 59 21.77 8.65 -46.54
CA PHE A 59 21.02 8.92 -47.77
C PHE A 59 21.07 10.40 -48.15
N GLU A 60 21.55 10.67 -49.37
CA GLU A 60 21.37 11.94 -50.05
C GLU A 60 20.54 11.71 -51.33
N ALA A 61 19.50 12.51 -51.54
CA ALA A 61 18.66 12.40 -52.73
C ALA A 61 19.45 12.75 -54.00
N ILE A 62 19.91 11.73 -54.74
CA ILE A 62 20.62 11.92 -56.01
C ILE A 62 19.61 12.31 -57.10
N GLN A 63 19.64 13.56 -57.57
CA GLN A 63 18.83 13.98 -58.72
C GLN A 63 19.37 13.36 -60.02
N GLN A 64 18.53 12.58 -60.70
CA GLN A 64 18.89 11.87 -61.94
C GLN A 64 18.31 12.56 -63.16
N GLN A 65 19.12 12.76 -64.20
CA GLN A 65 18.69 13.29 -65.50
C GLN A 65 18.59 12.20 -66.60
N ASP A 66 19.14 10.99 -66.40
CA ASP A 66 19.16 9.89 -67.38
C ASP A 66 19.26 8.48 -66.70
N ARG A 67 19.48 7.40 -67.47
CA ARG A 67 19.56 6.00 -66.97
C ARG A 67 20.68 5.79 -65.94
N THR A 68 20.30 5.30 -64.77
CA THR A 68 21.19 5.02 -63.64
C THR A 68 22.05 3.77 -63.81
N ASN A 69 23.30 3.83 -63.35
CA ASN A 69 24.20 2.68 -63.23
C ASN A 69 23.81 1.85 -61.99
N SER A 70 23.77 0.52 -62.15
CA SER A 70 23.48 -0.43 -61.06
C SER A 70 24.37 -0.24 -59.82
N LYS A 71 25.61 0.26 -59.99
CA LYS A 71 26.50 0.57 -58.87
C LYS A 71 25.95 1.68 -57.97
N ASP A 72 25.47 2.76 -58.58
CA ASP A 72 24.98 3.94 -57.85
C ASP A 72 23.59 3.67 -57.25
N TYR A 73 22.77 2.87 -57.93
CA TYR A 73 21.49 2.37 -57.40
C TYR A 73 21.68 1.51 -56.15
N ASN A 74 22.62 0.57 -56.19
CA ASN A 74 22.90 -0.31 -55.06
C ASN A 74 23.50 0.45 -53.87
N ALA A 75 24.38 1.43 -54.12
CA ALA A 75 24.89 2.30 -53.08
C ALA A 75 23.77 3.10 -52.40
N ASN A 76 22.82 3.61 -53.19
CA ASN A 76 21.68 4.37 -52.66
C ASN A 76 20.74 3.52 -51.79
N LEU A 77 20.41 2.30 -52.23
CA LEU A 77 19.61 1.37 -51.44
C LEU A 77 20.33 0.89 -50.17
N GLU A 78 21.67 0.74 -50.23
CA GLU A 78 22.48 0.38 -49.07
C GLU A 78 22.44 1.49 -48.00
N SER A 79 22.50 2.76 -48.41
CA SER A 79 22.33 3.91 -47.51
C SER A 79 20.93 3.98 -46.89
N ILE A 80 19.86 3.82 -47.67
CA ILE A 80 18.47 3.80 -47.15
C ILE A 80 18.28 2.66 -46.15
N ALA A 81 18.78 1.46 -46.47
CA ALA A 81 18.65 0.30 -45.60
C ALA A 81 19.41 0.48 -44.27
N PHE A 82 20.58 1.11 -44.31
CA PHE A 82 21.36 1.44 -43.11
C PHE A 82 20.66 2.48 -42.24
N ASP A 83 20.14 3.56 -42.84
CA ASP A 83 19.45 4.62 -42.11
C ASP A 83 18.15 4.09 -41.45
N LEU A 84 17.33 3.32 -42.18
CA LEU A 84 16.11 2.71 -41.63
C LEU A 84 16.42 1.72 -40.50
N ALA A 85 17.43 0.86 -40.66
CA ALA A 85 17.84 -0.07 -39.61
C ALA A 85 18.30 0.69 -38.35
N THR A 86 19.04 1.79 -38.52
CA THR A 86 19.46 2.66 -37.42
C THR A 86 18.26 3.28 -36.71
N ILE A 87 17.28 3.81 -37.45
CA ILE A 87 16.05 4.39 -36.87
C ILE A 87 15.26 3.36 -36.07
N PHE A 88 15.05 2.15 -36.60
CA PHE A 88 14.33 1.09 -35.88
C PHE A 88 15.07 0.64 -34.61
N GLU A 89 16.39 0.54 -34.66
CA GLU A 89 17.19 0.18 -33.48
C GLU A 89 17.18 1.29 -32.41
N SER A 90 17.28 2.57 -32.82
CA SER A 90 17.11 3.70 -31.92
C SER A 90 15.70 3.77 -31.33
N SER A 91 14.66 3.48 -32.10
CA SER A 91 13.28 3.38 -31.60
C SER A 91 13.15 2.28 -30.54
N ASN A 92 13.71 1.09 -30.79
CA ASN A 92 13.71 -0.01 -29.82
C ASN A 92 14.51 0.34 -28.56
N GLU A 93 15.61 1.09 -28.69
CA GLU A 93 16.39 1.57 -27.55
C GLU A 93 15.64 2.60 -26.72
N ILE A 94 14.95 3.55 -27.37
CA ILE A 94 14.06 4.51 -26.70
C ILE A 94 12.93 3.77 -25.97
N GLU A 95 12.29 2.79 -26.60
CA GLU A 95 11.24 1.99 -25.96
C GLU A 95 11.77 1.23 -24.73
N ARG A 96 12.94 0.62 -24.83
CA ARG A 96 13.61 -0.05 -23.69
C ARG A 96 13.95 0.93 -22.58
N LEU A 97 14.44 2.13 -22.92
CA LEU A 97 14.76 3.19 -21.96
C LEU A 97 13.49 3.71 -21.28
N LEU A 98 12.42 3.96 -22.03
CA LEU A 98 11.11 4.35 -21.50
C LEU A 98 10.54 3.27 -20.57
N GLY A 99 10.63 1.99 -20.95
CA GLY A 99 10.22 0.86 -20.12
C GLY A 99 11.01 0.80 -18.81
N SER A 100 12.33 0.99 -18.88
CA SER A 100 13.21 1.01 -17.71
C SER A 100 12.93 2.22 -16.81
N HIS A 101 12.70 3.41 -17.39
CA HIS A 101 12.34 4.61 -16.65
C HIS A 101 10.97 4.46 -15.96
N HIS A 102 10.00 3.83 -16.62
CA HIS A 102 8.70 3.52 -16.03
C HIS A 102 8.83 2.58 -14.83
N GLN A 103 9.66 1.54 -14.94
CA GLN A 103 9.94 0.63 -13.82
C GLN A 103 10.62 1.32 -12.65
N LEU A 104 11.63 2.17 -12.91
CA LEU A 104 12.29 2.97 -11.89
C LEU A 104 11.31 3.92 -11.21
N THR A 105 10.49 4.63 -11.99
CA THR A 105 9.48 5.54 -11.46
C THR A 105 8.46 4.81 -10.59
N LYS A 106 7.98 3.64 -11.03
CA LYS A 106 7.12 2.76 -10.21
C LYS A 106 7.80 2.34 -8.90
N SER A 107 9.08 1.96 -8.95
CA SER A 107 9.85 1.60 -7.76
C SER A 107 10.00 2.78 -6.80
N SER A 108 10.37 3.96 -7.29
CA SER A 108 10.50 5.18 -6.48
C SER A 108 9.17 5.61 -5.88
N LEU A 109 8.07 5.55 -6.65
CA LEU A 109 6.72 5.82 -6.15
C LEU A 109 6.32 4.83 -5.05
N SER A 110 6.63 3.54 -5.22
CA SER A 110 6.38 2.53 -4.19
C SER A 110 7.16 2.82 -2.91
N GLU A 111 8.41 3.25 -3.01
CA GLU A 111 9.23 3.62 -1.85
C GLU A 111 8.68 4.87 -1.14
N ILE A 112 8.29 5.90 -1.90
CA ILE A 112 7.67 7.11 -1.37
C ILE A 112 6.36 6.76 -0.64
N ARG A 113 5.52 5.92 -1.24
CA ARG A 113 4.27 5.44 -0.62
C ARG A 113 4.51 4.68 0.67
N LYS A 114 5.53 3.81 0.71
CA LYS A 114 5.94 3.11 1.94
C LYS A 114 6.33 4.11 3.03
N LYS A 115 7.18 5.09 2.72
CA LYS A 115 7.59 6.15 3.67
C LYS A 115 6.42 6.99 4.16
N ILE A 116 5.46 7.34 3.29
CA ILE A 116 4.25 8.08 3.68
C ILE A 116 3.41 7.25 4.66
N THR A 117 3.25 5.95 4.38
CA THR A 117 2.52 5.03 5.26
C THR A 117 3.22 4.93 6.61
N ASP A 118 4.54 4.77 6.61
CA ASP A 118 5.35 4.72 7.83
C ASP A 118 5.20 5.98 8.69
N MET A 119 5.21 7.16 8.05
CA MET A 119 4.98 8.43 8.74
C MET A 119 3.56 8.53 9.31
N ARG A 120 2.53 8.10 8.58
CA ARG A 120 1.15 8.07 9.09
C ARG A 120 1.02 7.18 10.32
N THR A 121 1.61 5.99 10.29
CA THR A 121 1.65 5.09 11.45
C THR A 121 2.33 5.76 12.65
N ASN A 122 3.46 6.44 12.45
CA ASN A 122 4.16 7.14 13.51
C ASN A 122 3.32 8.30 14.10
N VAL A 123 2.64 9.07 13.24
CA VAL A 123 1.72 10.14 13.69
C VAL A 123 0.58 9.56 14.52
N LYS A 124 0.00 8.43 14.10
CA LYS A 124 -1.07 7.76 14.85
C LYS A 124 -0.56 7.21 16.20
N GLN A 125 0.65 6.68 16.24
CA GLN A 125 1.31 6.30 17.50
C GLN A 125 1.45 7.51 18.45
N TYR A 126 1.92 8.66 17.96
CA TYR A 126 2.00 9.87 18.79
C TYR A 126 0.64 10.40 19.23
N GLN A 127 -0.38 10.35 18.37
CA GLN A 127 -1.75 10.70 18.75
C GLN A 127 -2.29 9.78 19.85
N LEU A 128 -2.02 8.48 19.75
CA LEU A 128 -2.36 7.51 20.79
C LEU A 128 -1.64 7.83 22.11
N MET A 129 -0.36 8.19 22.07
CA MET A 129 0.39 8.61 23.28
C MET A 129 -0.18 9.89 23.91
N LEU A 130 -0.64 10.85 23.11
CA LEU A 130 -1.22 12.11 23.60
C LEU A 130 -2.61 11.96 24.24
N THR A 131 -3.36 10.92 23.87
CA THR A 131 -4.74 10.69 24.32
C THR A 131 -4.85 9.73 25.52
N GLN A 132 -3.73 9.24 26.05
CA GLN A 132 -3.71 8.18 27.06
C GLN A 132 -3.77 8.67 28.51
N ASP A 133 -4.33 7.82 29.38
CA ASP A 133 -4.30 7.93 30.84
C ASP A 133 -2.86 7.84 31.38
N LYS A 134 -2.62 8.46 32.54
CA LYS A 134 -1.29 8.62 33.19
C LYS A 134 -0.47 7.33 33.39
N ASP A 135 -1.08 6.16 33.28
CA ASP A 135 -0.45 4.87 33.61
C ASP A 135 0.14 4.14 32.38
N VAL A 136 -0.07 4.64 31.16
CA VAL A 136 0.48 4.05 29.92
C VAL A 136 1.74 4.80 29.50
N THR A 137 2.86 4.08 29.37
CA THR A 137 4.16 4.68 29.08
C THR A 137 4.45 4.76 27.60
N GLU A 138 4.02 3.77 26.82
CA GLU A 138 4.22 3.72 25.37
C GLU A 138 3.18 2.82 24.71
N SER A 139 2.96 3.03 23.41
CA SER A 139 2.02 2.24 22.62
C SER A 139 2.57 1.91 21.25
N ILE A 140 2.40 0.65 20.83
CA ILE A 140 2.81 0.14 19.53
C ILE A 140 1.58 -0.07 18.67
N HIS A 141 1.62 0.41 17.43
CA HIS A 141 0.52 0.32 16.47
C HIS A 141 1.00 -0.25 15.13
N GLU A 142 0.22 -1.17 14.55
CA GLU A 142 0.46 -1.81 13.26
C GLU A 142 -0.85 -1.84 12.44
N GLU A 143 -0.78 -1.45 11.16
CA GLU A 143 -1.94 -1.31 10.26
C GLU A 143 -1.85 -2.21 9.02
N PHE A 144 -0.88 -3.13 8.95
CA PHE A 144 -0.71 -4.15 7.89
C PHE A 144 -0.65 -3.66 6.43
N HIS A 145 -0.72 -2.35 6.17
CA HIS A 145 -0.51 -1.76 4.84
C HIS A 145 0.94 -1.98 4.38
N SER A 146 1.88 -1.88 5.31
CA SER A 146 3.29 -2.25 5.14
C SER A 146 3.73 -2.91 6.44
N PRO A 147 3.50 -4.22 6.61
CA PRO A 147 3.76 -4.91 7.88
C PRO A 147 5.22 -4.72 8.30
N LYS A 148 5.44 -4.07 9.44
CA LYS A 148 6.77 -3.81 9.99
C LYS A 148 7.20 -4.92 10.93
N TRP A 149 6.25 -5.40 11.73
CA TRP A 149 6.53 -6.31 12.85
C TRP A 149 6.09 -7.74 12.57
N THR A 150 5.94 -8.15 11.31
CA THR A 150 5.54 -9.53 10.99
C THR A 150 6.77 -10.42 10.87
N GLU A 151 6.79 -11.53 11.62
CA GLU A 151 7.91 -12.47 11.57
C GLU A 151 7.96 -13.18 10.22
N SER A 152 9.11 -13.07 9.55
CA SER A 152 9.33 -13.62 8.21
C SER A 152 10.34 -14.77 8.19
N LYS A 153 11.07 -15.00 9.28
CA LYS A 153 12.11 -16.04 9.32
C LYS A 153 11.50 -17.42 9.53
N GLN A 154 11.58 -18.26 8.51
CA GLN A 154 10.97 -19.58 8.51
C GLN A 154 11.48 -20.50 9.63
N ASP A 155 12.76 -20.40 10.00
CA ASP A 155 13.34 -21.21 11.10
C ASP A 155 12.62 -20.93 12.42
N LEU A 156 12.36 -19.66 12.73
CA LEU A 156 11.64 -19.24 13.92
C LEU A 156 10.16 -19.59 13.82
N LEU A 157 9.53 -19.33 12.67
CA LEU A 157 8.12 -19.67 12.43
C LEU A 157 7.87 -21.17 12.60
N SER A 158 8.79 -22.04 12.18
CA SER A 158 8.65 -23.50 12.36
C SER A 158 8.52 -23.92 13.82
N VAL A 159 9.14 -23.16 14.74
CA VAL A 159 9.09 -23.40 16.19
C VAL A 159 7.85 -22.76 16.81
N PHE A 160 7.51 -21.54 16.39
CA PHE A 160 6.44 -20.75 17.00
C PHE A 160 5.04 -21.04 16.44
N ARG A 161 4.95 -21.66 15.25
CA ARG A 161 3.69 -22.04 14.59
C ARG A 161 3.09 -23.28 15.24
N LYS A 162 2.71 -23.13 16.50
CA LYS A 162 1.97 -24.10 17.29
C LYS A 162 0.57 -23.57 17.53
N ASP A 163 -0.44 -24.42 17.55
CA ASP A 163 -1.78 -23.99 17.92
C ASP A 163 -1.91 -23.78 19.45
N ARG A 164 -3.15 -23.66 19.93
CA ARG A 164 -3.47 -23.49 21.37
C ARG A 164 -2.97 -24.67 22.23
N PHE A 165 -2.91 -25.89 21.70
CA PHE A 165 -2.53 -27.10 22.43
C PHE A 165 -1.07 -27.50 22.19
N GLY A 166 -0.32 -26.69 21.47
CA GLY A 166 1.09 -26.95 21.18
C GLY A 166 1.30 -27.82 19.94
N GLU A 167 0.25 -28.18 19.19
CA GLU A 167 0.41 -28.92 17.94
C GLU A 167 1.08 -28.05 16.88
N THR A 168 2.15 -28.55 16.28
CA THR A 168 2.87 -27.82 15.24
C THR A 168 2.07 -27.81 13.94
N ARG A 169 2.00 -26.66 13.27
CA ARG A 169 1.36 -26.49 11.96
C ARG A 169 2.40 -26.24 10.88
N SER A 170 2.08 -26.59 9.64
CA SER A 170 2.90 -26.31 8.47
C SER A 170 2.72 -24.87 7.98
N SER A 171 3.59 -24.40 7.07
CA SER A 171 3.56 -23.04 6.53
C SER A 171 2.34 -22.70 5.68
N ILE A 172 1.59 -23.71 5.23
CA ILE A 172 0.32 -23.46 4.53
C ILE A 172 -0.74 -22.79 5.43
N TYR A 173 -0.52 -22.76 6.75
CA TYR A 173 -1.39 -22.13 7.74
C TYR A 173 -0.88 -20.74 8.18
N ASP A 174 0.10 -20.15 7.47
CA ASP A 174 0.51 -18.77 7.73
C ASP A 174 -0.60 -17.79 7.33
N ALA A 175 -0.95 -16.90 8.25
CA ALA A 175 -1.97 -15.90 7.96
C ALA A 175 -1.51 -14.99 6.80
N GLU A 176 -2.41 -14.77 5.84
CA GLU A 176 -2.10 -14.03 4.61
C GLU A 176 -2.44 -12.55 4.79
N ASN A 177 -1.57 -11.65 4.31
CA ASN A 177 -1.88 -10.23 4.26
C ASN A 177 -2.56 -9.88 2.93
N VAL A 178 -3.85 -9.56 2.98
CA VAL A 178 -4.69 -9.21 1.83
C VAL A 178 -5.44 -7.91 2.11
N GLY A 179 -5.31 -6.93 1.21
CA GLY A 179 -6.14 -5.71 1.27
C GLY A 179 -6.00 -4.92 2.57
N ASN A 180 -4.78 -4.84 3.11
CA ASN A 180 -4.45 -4.17 4.38
C ASN A 180 -4.99 -4.88 5.64
N SER A 181 -5.15 -6.20 5.58
CA SER A 181 -5.59 -6.98 6.74
C SER A 181 -4.97 -8.38 6.74
N ILE A 182 -4.76 -8.92 7.94
CA ILE A 182 -4.35 -10.30 8.12
C ILE A 182 -5.57 -11.20 8.12
N GLN A 183 -5.52 -12.26 7.33
CA GLN A 183 -6.63 -13.17 7.07
C GLN A 183 -6.19 -14.63 7.12
N LEU A 184 -7.14 -15.55 7.04
CA LEU A 184 -6.84 -16.97 6.86
C LEU A 184 -6.04 -17.19 5.57
N ALA A 185 -5.17 -18.19 5.57
CA ALA A 185 -4.44 -18.65 4.42
C ALA A 185 -5.40 -19.15 3.33
N GLY A 186 -5.23 -18.68 2.10
CA GLY A 186 -5.97 -19.18 0.95
C GLY A 186 -5.56 -20.60 0.57
N ILE A 187 -6.54 -21.52 0.50
CA ILE A 187 -6.40 -22.84 -0.16
C ILE A 187 -6.39 -22.64 -1.68
N GLN A 188 -7.30 -21.80 -2.16
CA GLN A 188 -7.56 -21.59 -3.57
C GLN A 188 -8.03 -20.15 -3.79
N SER A 189 -7.49 -19.50 -4.81
CA SER A 189 -7.97 -18.22 -5.32
C SER A 189 -8.17 -18.36 -6.82
N LEU A 190 -9.42 -18.31 -7.27
CA LEU A 190 -9.78 -18.39 -8.68
C LEU A 190 -10.32 -17.04 -9.15
N ASP A 191 -9.64 -16.43 -10.10
CA ASP A 191 -10.18 -15.28 -10.84
C ASP A 191 -11.35 -15.76 -11.71
N GLN A 192 -12.52 -15.13 -11.54
CA GLN A 192 -13.73 -15.45 -12.28
C GLN A 192 -13.82 -14.68 -13.61
N LEU A 193 -12.98 -13.67 -13.81
CA LEU A 193 -12.95 -12.86 -15.03
C LEU A 193 -11.96 -13.37 -16.06
N LYS A 194 -10.93 -14.13 -15.63
CA LYS A 194 -9.79 -14.54 -16.44
C LYS A 194 -9.41 -15.98 -16.16
N THR A 195 -8.87 -16.68 -17.15
CA THR A 195 -8.21 -17.98 -16.93
C THR A 195 -6.83 -17.78 -16.30
N ASN A 196 -6.25 -18.85 -15.75
CA ASN A 196 -4.84 -18.86 -15.30
C ASN A 196 -3.82 -18.49 -16.40
N TYR A 197 -4.23 -18.53 -17.68
CA TYR A 197 -3.40 -18.12 -18.82
C TYR A 197 -3.69 -16.69 -19.30
N GLY A 198 -4.45 -15.91 -18.53
CA GLY A 198 -4.78 -14.51 -18.85
C GLY A 198 -5.88 -14.33 -19.90
N ARG A 199 -6.57 -15.41 -20.31
CA ARG A 199 -7.67 -15.29 -21.28
C ARG A 199 -8.91 -14.75 -20.58
N LYS A 200 -9.47 -13.65 -21.09
CA LYS A 200 -10.73 -13.05 -20.65
C LYS A 200 -11.91 -14.05 -20.79
N LEU A 201 -12.64 -14.25 -19.70
CA LEU A 201 -13.83 -15.10 -19.57
C LEU A 201 -15.12 -14.30 -19.43
N ALA A 202 -15.04 -13.10 -18.86
CA ALA A 202 -16.17 -12.22 -18.61
C ALA A 202 -16.27 -11.09 -19.65
N ASP A 203 -17.45 -10.49 -19.76
CA ASP A 203 -17.67 -9.28 -20.57
C ASP A 203 -18.00 -8.10 -19.65
N ILE A 204 -17.53 -6.90 -19.97
CA ILE A 204 -17.76 -5.68 -19.18
C ILE A 204 -18.37 -4.59 -20.06
N LYS A 205 -19.42 -3.94 -19.56
CA LYS A 205 -20.11 -2.86 -20.26
C LYS A 205 -20.44 -1.73 -19.31
N ILE A 206 -20.43 -0.51 -19.83
CA ILE A 206 -20.94 0.67 -19.14
C ILE A 206 -22.44 0.75 -19.44
N ARG A 207 -23.27 0.77 -18.40
CA ARG A 207 -24.73 0.78 -18.54
C ARG A 207 -25.29 2.19 -18.45
N ASN A 208 -24.82 2.96 -17.48
CA ASN A 208 -25.24 4.32 -17.27
C ASN A 208 -24.02 5.17 -16.93
N ARG A 209 -24.03 6.41 -17.38
CA ARG A 209 -23.00 7.41 -17.06
C ARG A 209 -23.59 8.79 -17.13
N ILE A 210 -22.98 9.71 -16.41
CA ILE A 210 -23.36 11.11 -16.41
C ILE A 210 -22.35 11.91 -17.22
N GLY A 211 -22.85 12.68 -18.18
CA GLY A 211 -22.07 13.58 -19.04
C GLY A 211 -21.66 12.96 -20.37
N LEU A 212 -21.19 13.81 -21.28
CA LEU A 212 -20.72 13.41 -22.62
C LEU A 212 -19.27 12.94 -22.53
N GLN A 213 -19.01 11.73 -23.04
CA GLN A 213 -17.66 11.16 -23.12
C GLN A 213 -16.89 11.81 -24.28
N SER A 214 -15.61 12.09 -24.09
CA SER A 214 -14.69 12.32 -25.22
C SER A 214 -14.54 11.02 -26.03
N GLU A 215 -14.67 11.05 -27.37
CA GLU A 215 -14.62 9.88 -28.27
C GLU A 215 -13.22 9.22 -28.40
N GLU A 216 -12.42 9.17 -27.34
CA GLU A 216 -11.13 8.47 -27.37
C GLU A 216 -11.30 6.95 -27.29
N THR A 217 -11.22 6.29 -28.43
CA THR A 217 -11.23 4.81 -28.60
C THR A 217 -9.96 4.11 -28.10
N LYS A 218 -8.96 4.85 -27.60
CA LYS A 218 -7.63 4.32 -27.25
C LYS A 218 -7.62 3.51 -25.94
N TYR A 219 -8.57 3.77 -25.04
CA TYR A 219 -8.61 3.16 -23.70
C TYR A 219 -9.99 2.52 -23.37
N PRO A 220 -10.42 1.50 -24.13
CA PRO A 220 -11.75 0.90 -23.97
C PRO A 220 -11.95 0.23 -22.61
N ILE A 221 -13.20 0.18 -22.15
CA ILE A 221 -13.59 -0.50 -20.89
C ILE A 221 -13.13 -1.96 -20.82
N GLY A 222 -12.96 -2.62 -21.97
CA GLY A 222 -12.45 -3.98 -22.06
C GLY A 222 -11.07 -4.16 -21.40
N ASN A 223 -10.25 -3.11 -21.38
CA ASN A 223 -8.92 -3.09 -20.76
C ASN A 223 -9.00 -3.18 -19.23
N ALA A 224 -10.09 -2.75 -18.61
CA ALA A 224 -10.25 -2.83 -17.16
C ALA A 224 -10.27 -4.29 -16.63
N ILE A 225 -10.49 -5.28 -17.49
CA ILE A 225 -10.55 -6.70 -17.10
C ILE A 225 -9.66 -7.58 -17.96
N ASP A 226 -8.65 -7.01 -18.62
CA ASP A 226 -7.71 -7.75 -19.47
C ASP A 226 -6.53 -8.36 -18.67
N GLY A 227 -6.27 -7.86 -17.46
CA GLY A 227 -5.21 -8.34 -16.57
C GLY A 227 -3.80 -7.91 -16.98
N SER A 228 -3.68 -6.93 -17.88
CA SER A 228 -2.39 -6.36 -18.28
C SER A 228 -2.09 -5.13 -17.44
N ALA A 229 -0.86 -5.03 -16.92
CA ALA A 229 -0.41 -3.89 -16.13
C ALA A 229 -0.07 -2.63 -16.97
N ASN A 230 -0.17 -2.73 -18.30
CA ASN A 230 0.20 -1.69 -19.26
C ASN A 230 -1.00 -1.11 -20.01
N THR A 231 -2.17 -1.72 -19.85
CA THR A 231 -3.44 -1.29 -20.43
C THR A 231 -4.33 -0.77 -19.31
N PHE A 232 -5.23 0.13 -19.65
CA PHE A 232 -6.17 0.70 -18.69
C PHE A 232 -7.42 1.18 -19.43
N TRP A 233 -8.49 1.32 -18.67
CA TRP A 233 -9.69 2.04 -19.07
C TRP A 233 -9.66 3.43 -18.44
N ALA A 234 -10.01 4.44 -19.22
CA ALA A 234 -10.17 5.81 -18.74
C ALA A 234 -11.30 6.50 -19.52
N GLU A 235 -12.10 7.28 -18.82
CA GLU A 235 -13.07 8.20 -19.41
C GLU A 235 -12.80 9.62 -18.93
N SER A 236 -12.91 10.57 -19.85
CA SER A 236 -12.98 11.99 -19.52
C SER A 236 -14.40 12.47 -19.78
N VAL A 237 -15.00 13.02 -18.74
CA VAL A 237 -16.34 13.64 -18.76
C VAL A 237 -16.16 15.14 -18.61
N LEU A 238 -16.58 15.90 -19.63
CA LEU A 238 -16.54 17.36 -19.65
C LEU A 238 -17.94 17.91 -19.46
N VAL A 239 -18.10 18.82 -18.49
CA VAL A 239 -19.38 19.48 -18.17
C VAL A 239 -19.17 20.97 -17.93
N GLU A 240 -20.22 21.76 -18.09
CA GLU A 240 -20.16 23.22 -17.92
C GLU A 240 -20.07 23.64 -16.45
N ASP A 241 -20.77 22.92 -15.58
CA ASP A 241 -20.81 23.16 -14.14
C ASP A 241 -20.67 21.84 -13.36
N ILE A 242 -20.49 21.96 -12.04
CA ILE A 242 -20.37 20.81 -11.14
C ILE A 242 -21.59 19.90 -11.30
N ILE A 243 -21.33 18.60 -11.46
CA ILE A 243 -22.40 17.60 -11.53
C ILE A 243 -23.03 17.49 -10.14
N THR A 244 -24.32 17.84 -10.05
CA THR A 244 -25.16 17.64 -8.86
C THR A 244 -26.34 16.78 -9.27
N GLN A 245 -26.54 15.62 -8.66
CA GLN A 245 -27.53 14.62 -9.09
C GLN A 245 -28.17 13.84 -7.97
N ASP A 246 -29.46 13.56 -8.14
CA ASP A 246 -30.15 12.59 -7.30
C ASP A 246 -29.80 11.16 -7.68
N ILE A 247 -29.00 10.48 -6.85
CA ILE A 247 -28.64 9.06 -7.04
C ILE A 247 -29.90 8.18 -7.03
N GLU A 248 -30.98 8.62 -6.39
CA GLU A 248 -32.26 7.90 -6.35
C GLU A 248 -32.88 7.70 -7.74
N ASP A 249 -32.64 8.60 -8.71
CA ASP A 249 -33.15 8.49 -10.08
C ASP A 249 -32.40 7.43 -10.91
N ILE A 250 -31.16 7.12 -10.55
CA ILE A 250 -30.31 6.13 -11.25
C ILE A 250 -30.44 4.75 -10.59
N TRP A 251 -30.64 4.72 -9.27
CA TRP A 251 -30.66 3.48 -8.50
C TRP A 251 -31.61 3.61 -7.29
N SER A 252 -32.86 3.22 -7.48
CA SER A 252 -33.96 3.65 -6.61
C SER A 252 -34.17 2.85 -5.31
N HIS A 253 -33.29 1.91 -4.96
CA HIS A 253 -33.61 0.92 -3.91
C HIS A 253 -32.88 1.10 -2.57
N ASP A 254 -31.71 1.78 -2.49
CA ASP A 254 -30.89 1.73 -1.26
C ASP A 254 -30.17 3.05 -0.86
N TYR A 255 -30.45 4.18 -1.52
CA TYR A 255 -29.65 5.42 -1.39
C TYR A 255 -30.42 6.60 -0.78
N HIS A 256 -30.81 6.50 0.48
CA HIS A 256 -31.33 7.65 1.22
C HIS A 256 -30.18 8.43 1.88
N ASP A 257 -30.23 9.76 1.80
CA ASP A 257 -29.30 10.70 2.47
C ASP A 257 -27.81 10.62 2.08
N TYR A 258 -27.48 10.10 0.90
CA TYR A 258 -26.10 10.01 0.43
C TYR A 258 -25.70 11.21 -0.46
N PRO A 259 -24.46 11.75 -0.40
CA PRO A 259 -24.08 12.95 -1.14
C PRO A 259 -24.30 12.78 -2.65
N LYS A 260 -24.73 13.86 -3.31
CA LYS A 260 -25.30 13.84 -4.66
C LYS A 260 -24.35 14.38 -5.75
N ASP A 261 -23.13 14.74 -5.37
CA ASP A 261 -22.22 15.51 -6.23
C ASP A 261 -21.14 14.61 -6.87
N GLY A 262 -20.81 14.90 -8.13
CA GLY A 262 -19.74 14.24 -8.88
C GLY A 262 -20.18 13.37 -10.06
N ALA A 263 -19.22 12.96 -10.89
CA ALA A 263 -19.48 12.09 -12.03
C ALA A 263 -19.71 10.64 -11.57
N LEU A 264 -20.80 10.01 -12.06
CA LEU A 264 -21.14 8.60 -11.78
C LEU A 264 -21.01 7.75 -13.05
N CYS A 265 -20.54 6.53 -12.86
CA CYS A 265 -20.47 5.51 -13.90
C CYS A 265 -20.89 4.16 -13.35
N GLU A 266 -21.80 3.50 -14.04
CA GLU A 266 -22.29 2.17 -13.71
C GLU A 266 -21.67 1.12 -14.64
N LEU A 267 -20.90 0.22 -14.04
CA LEU A 267 -20.25 -0.90 -14.69
C LEU A 267 -21.07 -2.17 -14.49
N GLU A 268 -21.28 -2.93 -15.56
CA GLU A 268 -21.91 -4.25 -15.52
C GLU A 268 -20.92 -5.30 -16.05
N ILE A 269 -20.62 -6.29 -15.22
CA ILE A 269 -19.71 -7.40 -15.53
C ILE A 269 -20.53 -8.68 -15.63
N MET A 270 -20.53 -9.28 -16.82
CA MET A 270 -21.20 -10.54 -17.11
C MET A 270 -20.21 -11.69 -17.00
N LEU A 271 -20.45 -12.61 -16.07
CA LEU A 271 -19.63 -13.80 -15.89
C LEU A 271 -20.01 -14.87 -16.92
N ASN A 272 -19.08 -15.80 -17.18
CA ASN A 272 -19.28 -16.88 -18.16
C ASN A 272 -20.40 -17.84 -17.74
N GLY A 273 -20.70 -17.94 -16.45
CA GLY A 273 -21.78 -18.73 -15.87
C GLY A 273 -22.08 -18.31 -14.44
N ILE A 274 -22.81 -19.15 -13.70
CA ILE A 274 -22.93 -18.99 -12.24
C ILE A 274 -21.59 -19.35 -11.62
N SER A 275 -20.97 -18.36 -10.98
CA SER A 275 -19.65 -18.44 -10.38
C SER A 275 -19.73 -18.06 -8.91
N THR A 276 -18.96 -18.74 -8.08
CA THR A 276 -18.81 -18.39 -6.67
C THR A 276 -17.85 -17.21 -6.53
N VAL A 277 -18.32 -16.10 -5.97
CA VAL A 277 -17.56 -14.86 -5.77
C VAL A 277 -17.51 -14.51 -4.29
N SER A 278 -16.34 -14.13 -3.79
CA SER A 278 -16.14 -13.73 -2.39
C SER A 278 -15.27 -12.49 -2.21
N GLU A 279 -14.59 -12.03 -3.28
CA GLU A 279 -13.71 -10.85 -3.23
C GLU A 279 -13.76 -10.09 -4.56
N VAL A 280 -13.81 -8.76 -4.49
CA VAL A 280 -13.67 -7.85 -5.63
C VAL A 280 -12.51 -6.91 -5.36
N ARG A 281 -11.58 -6.81 -6.30
CA ARG A 281 -10.48 -5.85 -6.30
C ARG A 281 -10.73 -4.81 -7.37
N PHE A 282 -10.53 -3.55 -7.01
CA PHE A 282 -10.69 -2.42 -7.92
C PHE A 282 -9.45 -1.52 -7.85
N ASP A 283 -8.71 -1.44 -8.95
CA ASP A 283 -7.53 -0.58 -9.09
C ASP A 283 -7.90 0.67 -9.89
N PRO A 284 -8.15 1.82 -9.23
CA PRO A 284 -8.62 3.02 -9.92
C PRO A 284 -7.54 3.67 -10.79
N PHE A 285 -7.94 4.14 -11.97
CA PHE A 285 -7.19 5.08 -12.79
C PHE A 285 -7.82 6.46 -12.63
N ALA A 286 -7.34 7.25 -11.67
CA ALA A 286 -7.85 8.59 -11.42
C ALA A 286 -6.80 9.48 -10.75
N SER A 287 -6.81 10.78 -11.06
CA SER A 287 -5.96 11.76 -10.37
C SER A 287 -6.48 12.11 -8.97
N TYR A 288 -7.79 11.96 -8.75
CA TYR A 288 -8.45 12.18 -7.48
C TYR A 288 -9.10 10.89 -6.98
N PRO A 289 -9.35 10.75 -5.66
CA PRO A 289 -9.90 9.53 -5.11
C PRO A 289 -11.24 9.19 -5.76
N LEU A 290 -11.31 7.99 -6.32
CA LEU A 290 -12.51 7.39 -6.88
C LEU A 290 -13.21 6.60 -5.77
N GLU A 291 -14.52 6.73 -5.68
CA GLU A 291 -15.32 5.98 -4.73
C GLU A 291 -16.07 4.85 -5.43
N VAL A 292 -15.96 3.63 -4.88
CA VAL A 292 -16.87 2.53 -5.21
C VAL A 292 -18.04 2.63 -4.25
N VAL A 293 -19.16 3.13 -4.76
CA VAL A 293 -20.35 3.45 -3.98
C VAL A 293 -21.06 2.16 -3.55
N SER A 294 -21.26 1.23 -4.48
CA SER A 294 -21.87 -0.06 -4.19
C SER A 294 -21.45 -1.14 -5.19
N ILE A 295 -21.66 -2.39 -4.77
CA ILE A 295 -21.46 -3.59 -5.57
C ILE A 295 -22.64 -4.53 -5.33
N HIS A 296 -23.42 -4.82 -6.37
CA HIS A 296 -24.52 -5.80 -6.32
C HIS A 296 -24.22 -7.01 -7.18
N GLY A 297 -24.43 -8.20 -6.63
CA GLY A 297 -24.34 -9.48 -7.33
C GLY A 297 -25.72 -10.03 -7.66
N TYR A 298 -25.89 -10.62 -8.85
CA TYR A 298 -27.16 -11.19 -9.29
C TYR A 298 -26.96 -12.65 -9.71
N GLU A 299 -27.82 -13.55 -9.23
CA GLU A 299 -27.78 -14.97 -9.61
C GLU A 299 -27.98 -15.16 -11.12
N ASN A 300 -28.91 -14.40 -11.72
CA ASN A 300 -29.32 -14.54 -13.10
C ASN A 300 -29.11 -13.27 -13.92
N LYS A 301 -28.68 -13.44 -15.17
CA LYS A 301 -28.49 -12.36 -16.18
C LYS A 301 -29.75 -11.50 -16.38
N ASN A 302 -30.93 -12.11 -16.25
CA ASN A 302 -32.22 -11.44 -16.42
C ASN A 302 -32.72 -10.72 -15.16
N ARG A 303 -31.93 -10.71 -14.07
CA ARG A 303 -32.28 -10.06 -12.78
C ARG A 303 -33.56 -10.60 -12.13
N THR A 304 -33.98 -11.81 -12.51
CA THR A 304 -35.15 -12.50 -11.96
C THR A 304 -34.82 -13.39 -10.75
N GLY A 305 -33.53 -13.56 -10.43
CA GLY A 305 -33.05 -14.35 -9.29
C GLY A 305 -32.79 -13.48 -8.06
N GLN A 306 -32.15 -14.04 -7.04
CA GLN A 306 -31.77 -13.31 -5.84
C GLN A 306 -30.71 -12.23 -6.19
N MET A 307 -30.91 -11.03 -5.62
CA MET A 307 -29.89 -9.98 -5.60
C MET A 307 -29.16 -10.05 -4.27
N TYR A 308 -27.83 -10.03 -4.32
CA TYR A 308 -26.97 -9.91 -3.16
C TYR A 308 -26.39 -8.50 -3.12
N GLU A 309 -26.69 -7.78 -2.04
CA GLU A 309 -26.04 -6.51 -1.69
C GLU A 309 -24.67 -6.83 -1.09
N LEU A 310 -23.59 -6.61 -1.85
CA LEU A 310 -22.24 -7.00 -1.43
C LEU A 310 -21.52 -5.85 -0.72
N ILE A 311 -21.68 -4.64 -1.27
CA ILE A 311 -21.16 -3.38 -0.74
C ILE A 311 -22.22 -2.29 -0.92
N SER A 312 -22.46 -1.49 0.11
CA SER A 312 -23.33 -0.31 0.05
C SER A 312 -22.91 0.75 1.06
N PRO A 313 -23.23 2.04 0.86
CA PRO A 313 -22.79 3.10 1.78
C PRO A 313 -23.27 2.88 3.23
N ASN A 314 -24.48 2.35 3.38
CA ASN A 314 -25.16 2.15 4.65
C ASN A 314 -25.11 0.70 5.14
N HIS A 315 -24.22 -0.14 4.58
CA HIS A 315 -24.15 -1.55 4.94
C HIS A 315 -23.96 -1.72 6.47
N PRO A 316 -24.66 -2.68 7.12
CA PRO A 316 -24.56 -2.90 8.57
C PRO A 316 -23.11 -3.15 9.02
N THR A 317 -22.37 -3.94 8.24
CA THR A 317 -20.94 -4.21 8.45
C THR A 317 -20.08 -3.07 7.89
N LEU A 318 -19.30 -2.41 8.76
CA LEU A 318 -18.41 -1.28 8.42
C LEU A 318 -17.48 -1.57 7.24
N HIS A 319 -16.90 -2.76 7.18
CA HIS A 319 -15.94 -3.16 6.14
C HIS A 319 -16.58 -3.54 4.80
N GLN A 320 -17.90 -3.56 4.73
CA GLN A 320 -18.67 -3.71 3.49
C GLN A 320 -19.33 -2.38 3.08
N ARG A 321 -18.88 -1.26 3.64
CA ARG A 321 -19.30 0.07 3.23
C ARG A 321 -18.52 0.57 2.02
N SER A 322 -19.02 1.64 1.39
CA SER A 322 -18.33 2.31 0.29
C SER A 322 -16.90 2.70 0.69
N GLN A 323 -15.97 2.57 -0.25
CA GLN A 323 -14.57 2.96 -0.05
C GLN A 323 -14.17 3.96 -1.13
N LYS A 324 -13.39 4.97 -0.72
CA LYS A 324 -12.87 6.02 -1.58
C LYS A 324 -11.34 6.00 -1.53
N SER A 325 -10.71 5.81 -2.69
CA SER A 325 -9.24 5.70 -2.76
C SER A 325 -8.70 6.07 -4.14
N VAL A 326 -7.43 6.47 -4.17
CA VAL A 326 -6.61 6.52 -5.40
C VAL A 326 -5.80 5.23 -5.60
N ASP A 327 -5.78 4.36 -4.59
CA ASP A 327 -5.08 3.09 -4.58
C ASP A 327 -6.08 1.93 -4.66
N ARG A 328 -5.55 0.71 -4.84
CA ARG A 328 -6.30 -0.55 -4.87
C ARG A 328 -7.29 -0.63 -3.70
N MET A 329 -8.56 -0.83 -4.02
CA MET A 329 -9.62 -1.13 -3.08
C MET A 329 -9.92 -2.64 -3.10
N VAL A 330 -10.10 -3.23 -1.92
CA VAL A 330 -10.40 -4.66 -1.77
C VAL A 330 -11.69 -4.82 -0.98
N PHE A 331 -12.68 -5.44 -1.60
CA PHE A 331 -13.99 -5.70 -1.04
C PHE A 331 -14.13 -7.20 -0.83
N GLN A 332 -14.47 -7.61 0.39
CA GLN A 332 -14.61 -9.03 0.74
C GLN A 332 -15.94 -9.28 1.43
N PHE A 333 -16.54 -10.42 1.10
CA PHE A 333 -17.86 -10.81 1.58
C PHE A 333 -18.00 -12.34 1.55
N PRO A 334 -19.00 -12.93 2.24
CA PRO A 334 -19.30 -14.36 2.14
C PRO A 334 -19.50 -14.79 0.68
N SER A 335 -19.17 -16.05 0.35
CA SER A 335 -19.37 -16.55 -1.01
C SER A 335 -20.82 -16.40 -1.45
N VAL A 336 -21.01 -15.77 -2.58
CA VAL A 336 -22.28 -15.69 -3.29
C VAL A 336 -22.15 -16.35 -4.65
N GLU A 337 -23.20 -17.02 -5.10
CA GLU A 337 -23.27 -17.61 -6.43
C GLU A 337 -23.95 -16.62 -7.38
N ILE A 338 -23.19 -16.04 -8.28
CA ILE A 338 -23.67 -14.96 -9.16
C ILE A 338 -23.23 -15.16 -10.60
N SER A 339 -24.02 -14.64 -11.54
CA SER A 339 -23.67 -14.61 -12.97
C SER A 339 -23.42 -13.20 -13.50
N MET A 340 -23.76 -12.18 -12.71
CA MET A 340 -23.58 -10.77 -13.07
C MET A 340 -23.22 -9.94 -11.82
N ILE A 341 -22.31 -8.99 -11.99
CA ILE A 341 -21.94 -7.98 -10.98
C ILE A 341 -22.23 -6.59 -11.55
N ARG A 342 -22.81 -5.71 -10.74
CA ARG A 342 -22.92 -4.27 -11.04
C ARG A 342 -22.12 -3.48 -10.02
N ILE A 343 -21.29 -2.56 -10.50
CA ILE A 343 -20.44 -1.70 -9.69
C ILE A 343 -20.77 -0.25 -10.06
N LEU A 344 -21.08 0.58 -9.09
CA LEU A 344 -21.19 2.02 -9.29
C LEU A 344 -19.96 2.71 -8.72
N VAL A 345 -19.35 3.53 -9.57
CA VAL A 345 -18.23 4.36 -9.19
C VAL A 345 -18.62 5.83 -9.26
N ARG A 346 -18.06 6.63 -8.35
CA ARG A 346 -18.26 8.07 -8.26
C ARG A 346 -16.94 8.80 -8.16
N GLN A 347 -16.77 9.84 -8.96
CA GLN A 347 -15.71 10.80 -8.81
C GLN A 347 -16.27 12.16 -8.37
N GLU A 348 -16.05 12.51 -7.10
CA GLU A 348 -16.51 13.77 -6.50
C GLU A 348 -15.69 14.97 -6.99
N ASN A 349 -14.37 14.82 -7.01
CA ASN A 349 -13.43 15.91 -7.32
C ASN A 349 -13.19 16.07 -8.82
N TYR A 350 -12.96 17.29 -9.25
CA TYR A 350 -12.79 17.65 -10.66
C TYR A 350 -11.70 18.70 -10.86
N THR A 351 -11.24 18.85 -12.10
CA THR A 351 -10.37 19.96 -12.53
C THR A 351 -11.19 21.00 -13.30
N LYS A 352 -10.95 22.28 -13.01
CA LYS A 352 -11.45 23.37 -13.87
C LYS A 352 -10.41 23.63 -14.95
N GLU A 353 -10.82 23.46 -16.20
CA GLU A 353 -9.97 23.72 -17.36
C GLU A 353 -10.57 24.86 -18.19
N ASN A 354 -9.71 25.78 -18.61
CA ASN A 354 -10.11 26.92 -19.43
C ASN A 354 -9.77 26.63 -20.89
N TYR A 355 -10.80 26.61 -21.73
CA TYR A 355 -10.72 26.40 -23.18
C TYR A 355 -10.97 27.70 -23.93
N MET A 356 -10.41 27.83 -25.14
CA MET A 356 -10.79 28.85 -26.10
C MET A 356 -11.55 28.15 -27.23
N ILE A 357 -12.81 28.51 -27.45
CA ILE A 357 -13.69 27.91 -28.47
C ILE A 357 -14.20 29.01 -29.38
N ASP A 358 -14.40 28.73 -30.66
CA ASP A 358 -14.93 29.71 -31.61
C ASP A 358 -16.39 30.10 -31.27
N GLU A 359 -16.77 31.36 -31.50
CA GLU A 359 -18.08 31.93 -31.18
C GLU A 359 -19.17 31.35 -32.09
N ASP A 360 -18.79 30.92 -33.30
CA ASP A 360 -19.67 30.18 -34.21
C ASP A 360 -19.86 28.71 -33.75
N GLU A 361 -18.82 28.07 -33.19
CA GLU A 361 -18.88 26.71 -32.60
C GLU A 361 -19.69 26.63 -31.28
N LEU A 362 -19.95 27.78 -30.65
CA LEU A 362 -20.67 27.90 -29.37
C LEU A 362 -22.19 27.76 -29.54
N ASN A 363 -22.72 28.11 -30.71
CA ASN A 363 -24.16 28.07 -31.02
C ASN A 363 -24.64 26.74 -31.60
N GLU A 364 -23.72 25.87 -32.02
CA GLU A 364 -24.07 24.59 -32.62
C GLU A 364 -23.78 23.43 -31.67
N THR A 365 -24.63 23.29 -30.67
CA THR A 365 -24.72 22.08 -29.84
C THR A 365 -25.09 20.82 -30.68
N LYS A 366 -25.39 20.98 -31.97
CA LYS A 366 -25.61 19.91 -32.96
C LYS A 366 -24.43 19.69 -33.93
N LEU A 367 -23.45 20.61 -34.00
CA LEU A 367 -22.31 20.47 -34.91
C LEU A 367 -21.16 19.67 -34.29
N TRP A 368 -21.03 19.62 -32.95
CA TRP A 368 -20.09 18.70 -32.27
C TRP A 368 -20.41 17.22 -32.48
N ASP A 369 -21.68 16.85 -32.71
CA ASP A 369 -22.07 15.50 -33.17
C ASP A 369 -21.75 15.26 -34.67
N SER A 370 -21.59 16.33 -35.47
CA SER A 370 -21.29 16.23 -36.92
C SER A 370 -19.81 16.43 -37.29
N LEU A 371 -19.03 17.09 -36.43
CA LEU A 371 -17.60 17.33 -36.63
C LEU A 371 -16.72 16.17 -36.15
N ALA A 372 -17.21 15.34 -35.22
CA ALA A 372 -16.57 14.07 -34.88
C ALA A 372 -16.81 12.96 -35.94
N SER A 373 -17.69 13.21 -36.91
CA SER A 373 -18.04 12.28 -38.00
C SER A 373 -17.69 12.80 -39.41
N ASN A 374 -16.74 13.74 -39.54
CA ASN A 374 -16.35 14.23 -40.85
C ASN A 374 -15.30 13.32 -41.53
N GLU A 375 -15.75 12.53 -42.52
CA GLU A 375 -14.95 11.61 -43.36
C GLU A 375 -14.03 12.30 -44.39
N ASP A 376 -13.91 13.63 -44.37
CA ASP A 376 -13.14 14.40 -45.39
C ASP A 376 -11.77 14.95 -44.92
N LEU A 377 -11.16 14.34 -43.90
CA LEU A 377 -9.70 14.46 -43.70
C LEU A 377 -8.99 13.38 -44.55
N ILE A 378 -8.61 13.82 -45.76
CA ILE A 378 -7.62 13.27 -46.71
C ILE A 378 -7.17 11.83 -46.39
N LYS A 379 -7.70 10.87 -47.15
CA LYS A 379 -7.21 9.49 -47.17
C LYS A 379 -5.75 9.46 -47.61
N ASP A 380 -4.88 9.02 -46.71
CA ASP A 380 -3.45 8.83 -46.95
C ASP A 380 -3.20 7.48 -47.64
N TYR A 381 -3.63 7.38 -48.90
CA TYR A 381 -3.31 6.25 -49.78
C TYR A 381 -3.00 6.77 -51.18
N ALA A 382 -1.92 6.26 -51.79
CA ALA A 382 -1.64 6.44 -53.20
C ALA A 382 -2.77 5.82 -54.05
N GLU A 383 -3.27 6.55 -55.05
CA GLU A 383 -4.19 5.96 -56.01
C GLU A 383 -3.51 4.83 -56.81
N GLU A 384 -4.28 3.82 -57.20
CA GLU A 384 -3.77 2.62 -57.85
C GLU A 384 -3.06 2.98 -59.17
N GLY A 385 -1.72 2.90 -59.15
CA GLY A 385 -0.85 3.22 -60.28
C GLY A 385 0.05 4.45 -60.09
N GLU A 386 -0.13 5.23 -59.02
CA GLU A 386 0.78 6.33 -58.68
C GLU A 386 2.02 5.79 -57.93
N THR A 387 3.21 6.20 -58.34
CA THR A 387 4.43 5.75 -57.66
C THR A 387 4.72 6.63 -56.43
N ILE A 388 5.18 6.01 -55.34
CA ILE A 388 5.50 6.70 -54.07
C ILE A 388 6.46 7.89 -54.29
N ALA A 389 7.34 7.82 -55.30
CA ALA A 389 8.25 8.91 -55.67
C ALA A 389 7.57 10.15 -56.30
N SER A 390 6.42 10.01 -56.98
CA SER A 390 5.64 11.17 -57.47
C SER A 390 4.83 11.83 -56.36
N PHE A 391 4.46 11.06 -55.34
CA PHE A 391 3.78 11.55 -54.14
C PHE A 391 4.75 12.32 -53.23
N ASP A 392 5.94 11.76 -52.95
CA ASP A 392 6.96 12.43 -52.12
C ASP A 392 7.52 13.70 -52.76
N ARG A 393 7.71 13.73 -54.08
CA ARG A 393 8.22 14.91 -54.80
C ARG A 393 7.24 16.10 -54.78
N LYS A 394 5.95 15.84 -54.53
CA LYS A 394 4.91 16.87 -54.38
C LYS A 394 4.90 17.45 -52.96
N ASN A 395 5.31 16.67 -51.97
CA ASN A 395 5.44 17.09 -50.57
C ASN A 395 6.81 17.75 -50.26
N GLU A 396 7.90 17.34 -50.91
CA GLU A 396 9.24 17.92 -50.66
C GLU A 396 9.41 19.37 -51.15
N VAL A 397 8.67 19.81 -52.19
CA VAL A 397 8.94 21.10 -52.84
C VAL A 397 8.16 22.29 -52.22
N SER A 398 7.09 22.04 -51.46
CA SER A 398 6.17 23.12 -51.03
C SER A 398 6.22 23.49 -49.53
N GLY A 399 6.60 22.58 -48.64
CA GLY A 399 6.51 22.83 -47.18
C GLY A 399 7.61 23.73 -46.61
N TRP A 400 8.87 23.43 -46.92
CA TRP A 400 10.01 24.03 -46.20
C TRP A 400 10.43 25.42 -46.72
N ASN A 401 10.33 25.68 -48.03
CA ASN A 401 10.65 26.99 -48.59
C ASN A 401 9.58 28.04 -48.25
N VAL A 402 8.30 27.64 -48.18
CA VAL A 402 7.21 28.51 -47.76
C VAL A 402 7.31 28.84 -46.27
N TYR A 403 7.67 27.87 -45.44
CA TYR A 403 7.92 28.10 -44.01
C TYR A 403 9.13 29.03 -43.76
N LEU A 404 10.24 28.85 -44.50
CA LEU A 404 11.43 29.69 -44.40
C LEU A 404 11.23 31.11 -44.93
N ASP A 405 10.49 31.30 -46.02
CA ASP A 405 10.14 32.62 -46.54
C ASP A 405 9.17 33.35 -45.61
N LYS A 406 8.23 32.62 -44.99
CA LYS A 406 7.33 33.18 -43.95
C LYS A 406 8.05 33.56 -42.67
N LEU A 407 9.06 32.80 -42.27
CA LEU A 407 9.93 33.12 -41.13
C LEU A 407 10.83 34.34 -41.41
N LYS A 408 11.30 34.52 -42.65
CA LYS A 408 12.04 35.70 -43.09
C LYS A 408 11.16 36.95 -43.17
N GLU A 409 9.96 36.84 -43.73
CA GLU A 409 8.96 37.93 -43.73
C GLU A 409 8.57 38.33 -42.29
N TRP A 410 8.37 37.35 -41.40
CA TRP A 410 8.07 37.58 -39.99
C TRP A 410 9.23 38.25 -39.23
N ALA A 411 10.47 37.87 -39.53
CA ALA A 411 11.68 38.47 -38.94
C ALA A 411 11.97 39.89 -39.46
N GLU A 412 11.53 40.24 -40.68
CA GLU A 412 11.64 41.60 -41.23
C GLU A 412 10.60 42.57 -40.64
N ILE A 413 9.39 42.09 -40.33
CA ILE A 413 8.31 42.90 -39.76
C ILE A 413 8.58 43.32 -38.30
N PHE A 414 9.26 42.48 -37.51
CA PHE A 414 9.49 42.71 -36.07
C PHE A 414 10.83 43.37 -35.71
N ARG A 415 11.51 44.00 -36.69
CA ARG A 415 12.81 44.63 -36.46
C ARG A 415 12.76 46.01 -35.79
N GLN A 416 11.59 46.50 -35.35
CA GLN A 416 11.48 47.73 -34.57
C GLN A 416 10.54 47.57 -33.35
N ASP A 417 11.18 47.67 -32.18
CA ASP A 417 10.68 47.90 -30.83
C ASP A 417 9.81 46.85 -30.09
N ASN A 418 10.48 46.29 -29.07
CA ASN A 418 9.98 45.68 -27.82
C ASN A 418 9.25 44.32 -27.87
N LEU A 419 9.92 43.32 -28.46
CA LEU A 419 9.70 41.88 -28.18
C LEU A 419 9.66 41.59 -26.66
N LEU A 420 10.47 42.31 -25.87
CA LEU A 420 10.57 42.15 -24.42
C LEU A 420 9.33 42.66 -23.66
N ASP A 421 8.66 43.72 -24.11
CA ASP A 421 7.46 44.23 -23.44
C ASP A 421 6.20 43.45 -23.85
N ALA A 422 6.14 42.97 -25.10
CA ALA A 422 5.11 42.04 -25.54
C ALA A 422 5.22 40.70 -24.78
N ALA A 423 6.44 40.17 -24.62
CA ALA A 423 6.70 38.99 -23.80
C ALA A 423 6.39 39.21 -22.31
N LYS A 424 6.71 40.39 -21.75
CA LYS A 424 6.37 40.73 -20.34
C LYS A 424 4.86 40.85 -20.11
N LYS A 425 4.11 41.48 -21.02
CA LYS A 425 2.64 41.55 -20.92
C LYS A 425 1.98 40.20 -21.13
N ALA A 426 2.51 39.37 -22.02
CA ALA A 426 2.07 37.99 -22.19
C ALA A 426 2.31 37.17 -20.91
N LEU A 427 3.49 37.31 -20.30
CA LEU A 427 3.81 36.72 -18.98
C LEU A 427 2.90 37.23 -17.86
N GLU A 428 2.47 38.49 -17.90
CA GLU A 428 1.58 39.09 -16.88
C GLU A 428 0.14 38.57 -17.00
N ILE A 429 -0.37 38.34 -18.22
CA ILE A 429 -1.69 37.75 -18.49
C ILE A 429 -1.68 36.24 -18.18
N VAL A 430 -0.61 35.53 -18.50
CA VAL A 430 -0.37 34.12 -18.15
C VAL A 430 -0.31 33.91 -16.63
N ARG A 431 0.13 34.92 -15.87
CA ARG A 431 0.20 34.85 -14.40
C ARG A 431 -1.17 34.88 -13.71
N ILE A 432 -2.25 35.18 -14.44
CA ILE A 432 -3.61 35.36 -13.90
C ILE A 432 -4.53 34.17 -14.26
N GLY A 433 -4.15 33.29 -15.20
CA GLY A 433 -4.89 32.06 -15.48
C GLY A 433 -4.13 31.03 -16.31
N ASP A 434 -4.20 29.76 -15.92
CA ASP A 434 -3.70 28.61 -16.68
C ASP A 434 -4.62 28.34 -17.88
N TYR A 435 -4.14 28.58 -19.11
CA TYR A 435 -4.83 28.27 -20.37
C TYR A 435 -3.98 27.29 -21.19
N LYS A 436 -4.59 26.26 -21.80
CA LYS A 436 -3.88 25.24 -22.60
C LYS A 436 -3.28 25.75 -23.93
N ASN A 437 -3.46 27.03 -24.30
CA ASN A 437 -2.90 27.60 -25.54
C ASN A 437 -2.53 29.10 -25.44
N PRO A 438 -1.50 29.47 -24.65
CA PRO A 438 -1.18 30.86 -24.30
C PRO A 438 -0.63 31.71 -25.47
N LEU A 439 -0.12 31.05 -26.52
CA LEU A 439 0.44 31.73 -27.70
C LEU A 439 -0.65 32.45 -28.53
N LEU A 440 -1.86 31.88 -28.58
CA LEU A 440 -2.99 32.43 -29.33
C LEU A 440 -3.56 33.70 -28.67
N LEU A 441 -3.57 33.74 -27.33
CA LEU A 441 -3.92 34.92 -26.54
C LEU A 441 -2.94 36.08 -26.78
N ALA A 442 -1.65 35.77 -26.93
CA ALA A 442 -0.63 36.77 -27.23
C ALA A 442 -0.82 37.39 -28.62
N LEU A 443 -1.27 36.61 -29.60
CA LEU A 443 -1.62 37.11 -30.94
C LEU A 443 -2.85 38.05 -30.92
N TYR A 444 -3.84 37.75 -30.09
CA TYR A 444 -5.03 38.59 -29.91
C TYR A 444 -4.79 39.89 -29.11
N ALA A 445 -3.85 39.87 -28.16
CA ALA A 445 -3.54 41.03 -27.31
C ALA A 445 -2.65 42.11 -27.98
N LEU A 446 -2.19 41.87 -29.21
CA LEU A 446 -1.26 42.75 -29.92
C LEU A 446 -1.92 43.97 -30.60
N ASP A 447 -3.25 44.09 -30.62
CA ASP A 447 -3.88 45.32 -31.10
C ASP A 447 -3.95 46.39 -29.98
N LYS A 448 -3.03 47.35 -30.05
CA LYS A 448 -2.93 48.49 -29.13
C LYS A 448 -4.09 49.50 -29.23
N THR A 449 -5.11 49.31 -30.06
CA THR A 449 -6.11 50.36 -30.32
C THR A 449 -7.55 50.05 -29.94
N GLY A 450 -7.89 48.84 -29.49
CA GLY A 450 -9.24 48.55 -28.98
C GLY A 450 -10.36 48.67 -30.02
N GLU A 451 -10.03 48.81 -31.31
CA GLU A 451 -10.98 48.63 -32.40
C GLU A 451 -10.85 47.21 -32.96
N LYS A 452 -11.92 46.42 -32.86
CA LYS A 452 -12.02 45.08 -33.45
C LYS A 452 -11.88 45.18 -34.98
N ARG A 453 -10.66 45.08 -35.51
CA ARG A 453 -10.45 44.70 -36.91
C ARG A 453 -10.09 43.23 -36.93
N SER A 454 -11.03 42.40 -37.42
CA SER A 454 -10.70 41.04 -37.83
C SER A 454 -9.56 41.13 -38.83
N VAL A 455 -8.40 40.59 -38.47
CA VAL A 455 -7.43 40.18 -39.50
C VAL A 455 -8.23 39.25 -40.39
N THR A 456 -8.31 39.57 -41.68
CA THR A 456 -9.00 38.76 -42.69
C THR A 456 -7.93 38.26 -43.64
N ASP A 457 -7.45 37.04 -43.43
CA ASP A 457 -6.44 36.41 -44.29
C ASP A 457 -6.99 35.10 -44.86
N GLU A 458 -7.25 35.09 -46.18
CA GLU A 458 -7.77 33.93 -46.92
C GLU A 458 -6.87 32.68 -46.80
N ARG A 459 -5.63 32.81 -46.32
CA ARG A 459 -4.68 31.70 -46.15
C ARG A 459 -4.64 31.12 -44.73
N SER A 460 -5.30 31.76 -43.77
CA SER A 460 -5.35 31.29 -42.38
C SER A 460 -6.73 31.60 -41.76
N PRO A 461 -7.78 30.90 -42.23
CA PRO A 461 -9.17 31.18 -41.84
C PRO A 461 -9.45 31.03 -40.34
N ASP A 462 -8.56 30.39 -39.57
CA ASP A 462 -8.68 30.25 -38.12
C ASP A 462 -8.35 31.53 -37.34
N LEU A 463 -7.64 32.50 -37.95
CA LEU A 463 -7.36 33.81 -37.34
C LEU A 463 -8.54 34.79 -37.46
N ASP A 464 -9.44 34.54 -38.42
CA ASP A 464 -10.65 35.33 -38.66
C ASP A 464 -11.78 34.95 -37.68
N LYS A 465 -11.69 33.77 -37.06
CA LYS A 465 -12.65 33.21 -36.10
C LYS A 465 -12.66 33.98 -34.79
N LYS A 466 -13.84 34.13 -34.17
CA LYS A 466 -14.00 34.88 -32.91
C LYS A 466 -13.91 33.93 -31.74
N TRP A 467 -12.81 33.95 -31.00
CA TRP A 467 -12.61 32.99 -29.91
C TRP A 467 -13.14 33.50 -28.57
N LYS A 468 -13.91 32.67 -27.86
CA LYS A 468 -14.42 32.95 -26.52
C LYS A 468 -13.80 32.02 -25.49
N PRO A 469 -13.31 32.53 -24.34
CA PRO A 469 -12.90 31.69 -23.23
C PRO A 469 -14.12 31.01 -22.61
N ILE A 470 -14.07 29.68 -22.49
CA ILE A 470 -15.07 28.87 -21.80
C ILE A 470 -14.36 28.08 -20.70
N ASN A 471 -14.89 28.14 -19.50
CA ASN A 471 -14.42 27.30 -18.39
C ASN A 471 -15.27 26.03 -18.39
N LYS A 472 -14.62 24.87 -18.44
CA LYS A 472 -15.28 23.57 -18.30
C LYS A 472 -14.73 22.85 -17.08
N VAL A 473 -15.58 22.03 -16.48
CA VAL A 473 -15.23 21.11 -15.41
C VAL A 473 -14.94 19.74 -16.04
N SER A 474 -13.79 19.17 -15.71
CA SER A 474 -13.33 17.87 -16.22
C SER A 474 -13.24 16.85 -15.09
N TYR A 475 -13.89 15.71 -15.30
CA TYR A 475 -13.76 14.51 -14.48
C TYR A 475 -12.99 13.48 -15.30
N VAL A 476 -11.97 12.85 -14.70
CA VAL A 476 -11.17 11.79 -15.31
C VAL A 476 -11.14 10.60 -14.36
N TYR A 477 -11.88 9.55 -14.72
CA TYR A 477 -11.97 8.32 -13.94
C TYR A 477 -11.80 7.09 -14.83
N GLY A 478 -11.43 5.98 -14.21
CA GLY A 478 -11.14 4.75 -14.92
C GLY A 478 -10.65 3.67 -13.97
N ALA A 479 -10.13 2.58 -14.55
CA ALA A 479 -9.53 1.50 -13.80
C ALA A 479 -8.33 0.92 -14.57
N TYR A 480 -7.25 0.64 -13.85
CA TYR A 480 -6.15 -0.18 -14.34
C TYR A 480 -6.56 -1.64 -14.40
N ASP A 481 -7.22 -2.14 -13.35
CA ASP A 481 -7.68 -3.52 -13.28
C ASP A 481 -8.89 -3.65 -12.34
N ILE A 482 -9.83 -4.49 -12.73
CA ILE A 482 -10.93 -4.96 -11.92
C ILE A 482 -10.82 -6.49 -11.94
N SER A 483 -10.73 -7.09 -10.75
CA SER A 483 -10.57 -8.53 -10.60
C SER A 483 -11.58 -9.07 -9.60
N VAL A 484 -12.18 -10.22 -9.91
CA VAL A 484 -13.24 -10.84 -9.10
C VAL A 484 -12.79 -12.25 -8.75
N PHE A 485 -12.67 -12.55 -7.46
CA PHE A 485 -12.14 -13.83 -6.99
C PHE A 485 -13.19 -14.65 -6.24
N GLY A 486 -13.17 -15.95 -6.48
CA GLY A 486 -13.73 -16.97 -5.60
C GLY A 486 -12.60 -17.55 -4.75
N ARG A 487 -12.54 -17.16 -3.48
CA ARG A 487 -11.49 -17.61 -2.55
C ARG A 487 -12.01 -18.70 -1.62
N LYS A 488 -11.14 -19.66 -1.32
CA LYS A 488 -11.33 -20.66 -0.28
C LYS A 488 -10.18 -20.57 0.70
N TYR A 489 -10.48 -20.70 1.98
CA TYR A 489 -9.54 -20.52 3.07
C TYR A 489 -9.42 -21.77 3.94
N HIS A 490 -8.22 -21.96 4.49
CA HIS A 490 -7.98 -22.92 5.55
C HIS A 490 -8.86 -22.60 6.77
N ARG A 491 -9.18 -23.60 7.61
CA ARG A 491 -10.04 -23.38 8.78
C ARG A 491 -9.35 -22.60 9.91
N GLN A 492 -8.03 -22.54 9.88
CA GLN A 492 -7.22 -21.83 10.88
C GLN A 492 -6.00 -21.22 10.21
N SER A 493 -5.47 -20.14 10.76
CA SER A 493 -4.16 -19.61 10.37
C SER A 493 -3.51 -18.91 11.55
N ILE A 494 -2.18 -18.82 11.53
CA ILE A 494 -1.41 -18.27 12.64
C ILE A 494 -0.59 -17.09 12.12
N TYR A 495 -0.73 -15.97 12.81
CA TYR A 495 0.09 -14.78 12.67
C TYR A 495 1.02 -14.67 13.88
N ILE A 496 2.27 -14.29 13.65
CA ILE A 496 3.28 -14.12 14.69
C ILE A 496 4.06 -12.84 14.41
N SER A 497 4.22 -12.00 15.42
CA SER A 497 5.03 -10.80 15.32
C SER A 497 6.51 -11.08 15.55
N GLU A 498 7.37 -10.26 14.95
CA GLU A 498 8.73 -10.02 15.41
C GLU A 498 8.70 -9.46 16.85
N PRO A 499 9.84 -9.49 17.59
CA PRO A 499 9.98 -8.80 18.86
C PRO A 499 9.57 -7.34 18.70
N LEU A 500 8.57 -6.93 19.45
CA LEU A 500 8.07 -5.56 19.39
C LEU A 500 9.07 -4.61 20.06
N PRO A 501 9.36 -3.44 19.45
CA PRO A 501 10.33 -2.49 19.99
C PRO A 501 9.72 -1.74 21.16
N ILE A 502 10.00 -2.21 22.38
CA ILE A 502 9.51 -1.56 23.60
C ILE A 502 10.70 -0.89 24.27
N SER A 503 10.55 0.40 24.56
CA SER A 503 11.60 1.27 25.12
C SER A 503 11.78 1.16 26.64
N SER A 504 11.15 0.17 27.30
CA SER A 504 11.25 -0.01 28.75
C SER A 504 10.87 -1.43 29.16
N ASN A 505 11.11 -1.79 30.43
CA ASN A 505 10.72 -3.11 30.93
C ASN A 505 9.19 -3.19 31.03
N THR A 506 8.60 -4.03 30.17
CA THR A 506 7.13 -4.14 30.04
C THR A 506 6.54 -4.79 31.27
N GLY A 507 5.55 -4.13 31.87
CA GLY A 507 4.91 -4.67 33.04
C GLY A 507 3.50 -5.17 32.92
N LYS A 508 2.61 -4.27 32.54
CA LYS A 508 1.26 -4.66 32.17
C LYS A 508 1.09 -4.39 30.70
N LEU A 509 0.42 -5.30 30.03
CA LEU A 509 0.12 -5.21 28.62
C LEU A 509 -1.38 -5.29 28.41
N ALA A 510 -1.91 -4.33 27.66
CA ALA A 510 -3.27 -4.32 27.15
C ALA A 510 -3.24 -4.29 25.63
N LEU A 511 -4.18 -5.02 25.01
CA LEU A 511 -4.33 -5.10 23.56
C LEU A 511 -5.61 -4.36 23.13
N SER A 512 -5.61 -3.76 21.96
CA SER A 512 -6.81 -3.29 21.27
C SER A 512 -6.67 -3.60 19.78
N THR A 513 -7.76 -3.97 19.14
CA THR A 513 -7.75 -4.49 17.76
C THR A 513 -8.95 -3.97 16.96
N ASP A 514 -8.79 -3.91 15.65
CA ASP A 514 -9.87 -3.64 14.70
C ASP A 514 -10.08 -4.87 13.82
N GLU A 515 -11.24 -5.51 13.99
CA GLU A 515 -11.51 -6.86 13.50
C GLU A 515 -12.83 -6.93 12.75
N LYS A 516 -12.82 -7.72 11.66
CA LYS A 516 -14.03 -8.15 10.96
C LYS A 516 -14.29 -9.63 11.24
N HIS A 517 -15.53 -9.90 11.61
CA HIS A 517 -16.07 -11.25 11.70
C HIS A 517 -17.31 -11.41 10.84
N HIS A 518 -17.61 -12.67 10.53
CA HIS A 518 -18.79 -13.03 9.76
C HIS A 518 -19.83 -13.74 10.62
N TYR A 519 -21.10 -13.47 10.32
CA TYR A 519 -22.26 -13.99 11.02
C TYR A 519 -23.13 -14.77 10.03
N VAL A 520 -23.76 -15.85 10.51
CA VAL A 520 -24.72 -16.63 9.72
C VAL A 520 -26.06 -16.65 10.43
N SER A 521 -27.16 -16.56 9.69
CA SER A 521 -28.50 -16.77 10.24
C SER A 521 -28.68 -18.24 10.62
N VAL A 522 -29.14 -18.51 11.84
CA VAL A 522 -29.26 -19.86 12.42
C VAL A 522 -30.70 -20.23 12.76
N ALA A 523 -31.61 -19.26 12.81
CA ALA A 523 -33.03 -19.45 13.02
C ALA A 523 -33.82 -18.37 12.25
N PRO A 524 -35.12 -18.56 12.00
CA PRO A 524 -35.96 -17.50 11.45
C PRO A 524 -35.86 -16.23 12.30
N ASP A 525 -35.91 -15.07 11.65
CA ASP A 525 -35.92 -13.80 12.37
C ASP A 525 -37.17 -13.73 13.25
N GLU A 526 -36.98 -13.51 14.55
CA GLU A 526 -38.07 -13.26 15.48
C GLU A 526 -38.40 -11.77 15.45
N VAL A 527 -39.64 -11.37 15.66
CA VAL A 527 -39.97 -9.94 15.78
C VAL A 527 -39.97 -9.58 17.26
N ASP A 528 -39.19 -8.57 17.66
CA ASP A 528 -39.21 -8.07 19.02
C ASP A 528 -40.64 -7.61 19.36
N PRO A 529 -41.34 -8.26 20.30
CA PRO A 529 -42.72 -7.94 20.62
C PRO A 529 -42.91 -6.53 21.20
N LYS A 530 -41.83 -5.82 21.56
CA LYS A 530 -41.87 -4.43 22.07
C LYS A 530 -41.50 -3.38 21.04
N THR A 531 -40.60 -3.69 20.11
CA THR A 531 -40.07 -2.72 19.14
C THR A 531 -40.52 -2.97 17.72
N ASP A 532 -41.20 -4.10 17.45
CA ASP A 532 -41.67 -4.53 16.13
C ASP A 532 -40.54 -4.61 15.09
N LYS A 533 -39.30 -4.73 15.56
CA LYS A 533 -38.10 -4.87 14.73
C LYS A 533 -37.71 -6.34 14.62
N PRO A 534 -37.23 -6.79 13.45
CA PRO A 534 -36.69 -8.14 13.31
C PRO A 534 -35.42 -8.29 14.16
N ILE A 535 -35.45 -9.27 15.07
CA ILE A 535 -34.32 -9.85 15.78
C ILE A 535 -33.68 -10.85 14.83
N ILE A 536 -32.56 -10.45 14.23
CA ILE A 536 -31.78 -11.33 13.36
C ILE A 536 -31.08 -12.37 14.24
N ASN A 537 -31.57 -13.61 14.19
CA ASN A 537 -30.99 -14.73 14.91
C ASN A 537 -29.71 -15.20 14.20
N SER A 538 -28.64 -14.45 14.37
CA SER A 538 -27.33 -14.73 13.77
C SER A 538 -26.30 -15.25 14.78
N SER A 539 -25.40 -16.10 14.32
CA SER A 539 -24.26 -16.58 15.11
C SER A 539 -22.95 -16.26 14.41
N LYS A 540 -21.98 -15.79 15.20
CA LYS A 540 -20.61 -15.55 14.77
C LYS A 540 -19.93 -16.87 14.40
N ILE A 541 -19.37 -16.95 13.19
CA ILE A 541 -18.75 -18.19 12.65
C ILE A 541 -17.23 -18.11 12.51
N THR A 542 -16.63 -17.01 12.93
CA THR A 542 -15.18 -16.77 12.85
C THR A 542 -14.68 -16.19 14.16
N ASP A 543 -13.45 -16.50 14.55
CA ASP A 543 -12.84 -16.04 15.79
C ASP A 543 -11.37 -15.67 15.58
N ILE A 544 -10.83 -14.78 16.41
CA ILE A 544 -9.40 -14.45 16.46
C ILE A 544 -8.94 -14.55 17.92
N GLU A 545 -8.01 -15.47 18.16
CA GLU A 545 -7.43 -15.69 19.49
C GLU A 545 -6.08 -14.98 19.60
N TYR A 546 -5.88 -14.16 20.64
CA TYR A 546 -4.61 -13.46 20.87
C TYR A 546 -3.83 -14.03 22.05
N TYR A 547 -2.52 -14.08 21.86
CA TYR A 547 -1.55 -14.53 22.84
C TYR A 547 -0.34 -13.61 22.84
N VAL A 548 0.21 -13.34 24.02
CA VAL A 548 1.42 -12.55 24.20
C VAL A 548 2.43 -13.31 25.05
N THR A 549 3.71 -13.00 24.86
CA THR A 549 4.81 -13.56 25.64
C THR A 549 5.95 -12.55 25.72
N ASP A 550 6.68 -12.58 26.82
CA ASP A 550 7.88 -11.77 27.09
C ASP A 550 9.19 -12.53 26.77
N LYS A 551 9.09 -13.83 26.51
CA LYS A 551 10.24 -14.70 26.23
C LYS A 551 10.63 -14.65 24.76
N ARG A 552 11.94 -14.60 24.52
CA ARG A 552 12.52 -14.61 23.16
C ARG A 552 12.24 -15.90 22.39
N ASN A 553 12.26 -17.04 23.08
CA ASN A 553 12.01 -18.38 22.53
C ASN A 553 10.92 -19.09 23.34
N PRO A 554 9.64 -18.71 23.16
CA PRO A 554 8.54 -19.20 23.99
C PRO A 554 8.21 -20.68 23.70
N ILE A 555 8.00 -21.47 24.75
CA ILE A 555 7.30 -22.76 24.66
C ILE A 555 5.77 -22.51 24.70
N PRO A 556 4.91 -23.49 24.34
CA PRO A 556 3.46 -23.30 24.34
C PRO A 556 2.88 -22.74 25.65
N ALA A 557 3.43 -23.13 26.81
CA ALA A 557 3.01 -22.64 28.12
C ALA A 557 3.40 -21.19 28.41
N ASP A 558 4.37 -20.61 27.67
CA ASP A 558 4.82 -19.23 27.85
C ASP A 558 3.91 -18.20 27.16
N TRP A 559 2.99 -18.67 26.32
CA TRP A 559 2.02 -17.84 25.62
C TRP A 559 0.81 -17.59 26.51
N LYS A 560 0.65 -16.35 26.95
CA LYS A 560 -0.49 -15.92 27.78
C LYS A 560 -1.61 -15.41 26.89
N ALA A 561 -2.81 -15.94 27.06
CA ALA A 561 -3.98 -15.43 26.34
C ALA A 561 -4.31 -14.00 26.79
N ILE A 562 -4.73 -13.16 25.85
CA ILE A 562 -5.20 -11.79 26.11
C ILE A 562 -6.44 -11.51 25.27
N LEU A 563 -7.43 -10.81 25.84
CA LEU A 563 -8.60 -10.32 25.13
C LEU A 563 -8.42 -8.83 24.84
N PRO A 564 -8.69 -8.36 23.60
CA PRO A 564 -8.61 -6.94 23.32
C PRO A 564 -9.58 -6.13 24.18
N SER A 565 -9.10 -5.04 24.76
CA SER A 565 -9.81 -4.14 25.68
C SER A 565 -11.07 -3.51 25.10
N ASN A 566 -11.21 -3.46 23.78
CA ASN A 566 -12.41 -2.98 23.08
C ASN A 566 -13.50 -4.05 22.90
N HIS A 567 -13.30 -5.28 23.38
CA HIS A 567 -14.30 -6.35 23.36
C HIS A 567 -14.82 -6.61 24.77
N ALA A 568 -16.14 -6.61 24.99
CA ALA A 568 -16.71 -6.87 26.31
C ALA A 568 -17.00 -8.37 26.58
N TYR A 569 -17.06 -9.17 25.51
CA TYR A 569 -17.44 -10.58 25.54
C TYR A 569 -16.47 -11.39 24.67
N VAL A 570 -16.29 -12.66 25.04
CA VAL A 570 -15.75 -13.67 24.14
C VAL A 570 -16.94 -14.26 23.39
N GLU A 571 -16.91 -14.19 22.07
CA GLU A 571 -18.01 -14.63 21.20
C GLU A 571 -17.49 -15.68 20.22
N GLY A 572 -18.16 -16.83 20.16
CA GLY A 572 -17.90 -17.88 19.20
C GLY A 572 -16.60 -18.64 19.45
N GLU A 573 -16.06 -18.66 20.68
CA GLU A 573 -14.83 -19.42 21.00
C GLU A 573 -15.08 -20.91 20.74
N LEU A 574 -14.17 -21.55 20.02
CA LEU A 574 -14.26 -22.98 19.70
C LEU A 574 -13.88 -23.83 20.91
N LEU A 575 -14.80 -24.71 21.33
CA LEU A 575 -14.57 -25.67 22.40
C LEU A 575 -13.82 -26.89 21.84
N PHE A 576 -12.54 -26.99 22.19
CA PHE A 576 -11.71 -28.15 21.90
C PHE A 576 -11.68 -29.09 23.10
N GLY A 577 -11.85 -30.39 22.85
CA GLY A 577 -11.74 -31.41 23.91
C GLY A 577 -10.32 -31.41 24.46
N ASP A 578 -10.19 -31.36 25.77
CA ASP A 578 -8.90 -31.36 26.45
C ASP A 578 -8.77 -32.63 27.29
N ASP A 579 -8.05 -33.61 26.72
CA ASP A 579 -7.84 -34.91 27.36
C ASP A 579 -6.87 -34.84 28.56
N ASN A 580 -6.15 -33.73 28.73
CA ASN A 580 -5.09 -33.57 29.74
C ASN A 580 -5.52 -32.75 30.97
N ILE A 581 -6.77 -32.29 31.02
CA ILE A 581 -7.26 -31.51 32.14
C ILE A 581 -7.95 -32.42 33.16
N GLU A 582 -7.45 -32.42 34.40
CA GLU A 582 -8.17 -33.06 35.51
C GLU A 582 -9.58 -32.47 35.63
N PRO A 583 -10.64 -33.28 35.48
CA PRO A 583 -12.02 -32.83 35.66
C PRO A 583 -12.24 -32.36 37.09
N CYS A 584 -13.01 -31.28 37.27
CA CYS A 584 -13.42 -30.90 38.61
C CYS A 584 -14.46 -31.87 39.19
N SER A 585 -14.67 -31.82 40.50
CA SER A 585 -15.56 -32.72 41.26
C SER A 585 -16.95 -32.85 40.63
N GLU A 586 -17.48 -31.77 40.07
CA GLU A 586 -18.81 -31.66 39.45
C GLU A 586 -18.86 -32.41 38.11
N LEU A 587 -17.75 -32.39 37.35
CA LEU A 587 -17.62 -33.05 36.05
C LEU A 587 -17.28 -34.54 36.21
N MET A 588 -16.66 -34.96 37.31
CA MET A 588 -16.38 -36.38 37.59
C MET A 588 -17.64 -37.19 37.94
N GLN A 589 -18.69 -36.53 38.44
CA GLN A 589 -19.96 -37.18 38.80
C GLN A 589 -20.90 -37.37 37.60
N GLY A 590 -20.71 -36.59 36.53
CA GLY A 590 -21.48 -36.69 35.29
C GLY A 590 -20.69 -37.45 34.22
N THR A 591 -21.35 -38.31 33.44
CA THR A 591 -20.76 -38.83 32.21
C THR A 591 -20.71 -37.70 31.16
N THR A 592 -19.66 -36.87 31.20
CA THR A 592 -19.47 -35.70 30.33
C THR A 592 -18.18 -35.77 29.51
N VAL A 593 -18.21 -35.12 28.34
CA VAL A 593 -17.01 -34.75 27.58
C VAL A 593 -16.61 -33.34 28.01
N ASN A 594 -15.34 -33.15 28.39
CA ASN A 594 -14.88 -31.94 29.06
C ASN A 594 -14.13 -30.99 28.12
N PHE A 595 -14.32 -29.69 28.34
CA PHE A 595 -13.75 -28.60 27.56
C PHE A 595 -13.28 -27.49 28.50
N SER A 596 -12.33 -26.68 28.04
CA SER A 596 -11.79 -25.53 28.76
C SER A 596 -11.99 -24.22 28.00
N PHE A 597 -12.36 -23.18 28.73
CA PHE A 597 -12.40 -21.81 28.22
C PHE A 597 -11.02 -21.17 28.28
N ARG A 598 -10.75 -20.22 27.37
CA ARG A 598 -9.48 -19.48 27.36
C ARG A 598 -9.32 -18.56 28.58
N PHE A 599 -10.42 -18.04 29.11
CA PHE A 599 -10.44 -17.15 30.27
C PHE A 599 -11.45 -17.60 31.32
N PRO A 600 -11.22 -17.27 32.61
CA PRO A 600 -12.25 -17.35 33.63
C PRO A 600 -13.49 -16.54 33.25
N PHE A 601 -14.70 -17.06 33.45
CA PHE A 601 -15.95 -16.31 33.29
C PHE A 601 -16.36 -15.60 34.58
N ILE A 602 -17.07 -14.48 34.46
CA ILE A 602 -17.54 -13.70 35.63
C ILE A 602 -18.77 -14.33 36.32
N SER A 603 -19.69 -14.90 35.54
CA SER A 603 -20.91 -15.55 36.04
C SER A 603 -21.39 -16.63 35.07
N LYS A 604 -21.97 -17.71 35.62
CA LYS A 604 -22.58 -18.81 34.86
C LYS A 604 -23.73 -18.33 33.96
N ASP A 605 -24.43 -17.28 34.35
CA ASP A 605 -25.57 -16.72 33.61
C ASP A 605 -25.14 -16.04 32.30
N THR A 606 -23.85 -15.73 32.15
CA THR A 606 -23.32 -15.09 30.95
C THR A 606 -22.93 -16.09 29.86
N ILE A 607 -23.01 -17.39 30.15
CA ILE A 607 -22.46 -18.45 29.30
C ILE A 607 -23.54 -19.04 28.41
N VAL A 608 -23.30 -19.01 27.10
CA VAL A 608 -24.16 -19.64 26.10
C VAL A 608 -23.30 -20.59 25.28
N ILE A 609 -23.53 -21.90 25.42
CA ILE A 609 -22.90 -22.92 24.57
C ILE A 609 -23.78 -23.12 23.35
N LYS A 610 -23.16 -23.22 22.19
CA LYS A 610 -23.83 -23.46 20.92
C LYS A 610 -23.31 -24.73 20.28
N ARG A 611 -24.20 -25.48 19.63
CA ARG A 611 -23.90 -26.63 18.78
C ARG A 611 -24.25 -26.27 17.35
N ASN A 612 -23.25 -26.23 16.47
CA ASN A 612 -23.39 -25.78 15.08
C ASN A 612 -24.08 -24.41 14.97
N GLY A 613 -23.74 -23.48 15.87
CA GLY A 613 -24.33 -22.14 15.93
C GLY A 613 -25.66 -22.03 16.68
N VAL A 614 -26.33 -23.14 17.01
CA VAL A 614 -27.61 -23.13 17.75
C VAL A 614 -27.36 -23.21 19.25
N PRO A 615 -27.91 -22.29 20.08
CA PRO A 615 -27.80 -22.37 21.54
C PRO A 615 -28.29 -23.70 22.12
N MET A 616 -27.52 -24.26 23.04
CA MET A 616 -27.86 -25.47 23.79
C MET A 616 -28.56 -25.09 25.09
N ASP A 617 -29.49 -25.94 25.52
CA ASP A 617 -30.15 -25.79 26.81
C ASP A 617 -29.16 -26.06 27.96
N GLN A 618 -29.28 -25.31 29.06
CA GLN A 618 -28.39 -25.45 30.23
C GLN A 618 -28.45 -26.85 30.85
N SER A 619 -29.53 -27.60 30.69
CA SER A 619 -29.63 -28.99 31.15
C SER A 619 -28.72 -29.96 30.38
N MET A 620 -28.18 -29.56 29.23
CA MET A 620 -27.35 -30.40 28.37
C MET A 620 -25.85 -30.37 28.75
N TYR A 621 -25.43 -29.40 29.56
CA TYR A 621 -24.04 -29.24 29.99
C TYR A 621 -23.92 -28.93 31.49
N ILE A 622 -22.71 -29.05 32.03
CA ILE A 622 -22.38 -28.80 33.44
C ILE A 622 -21.22 -27.82 33.48
N LEU A 623 -21.38 -26.72 34.20
CA LEU A 623 -20.34 -25.71 34.39
C LEU A 623 -19.61 -25.93 35.71
N CYS A 624 -18.29 -25.87 35.65
CA CYS A 624 -17.45 -25.99 36.83
C CYS A 624 -17.42 -24.70 37.66
N ASP A 625 -17.31 -24.82 38.99
CA ASP A 625 -17.17 -23.66 39.88
C ASP A 625 -15.82 -22.96 39.75
N SER A 626 -14.79 -23.66 39.24
CA SER A 626 -13.46 -23.09 38.93
C SER A 626 -13.46 -22.05 37.80
N SER A 627 -14.62 -21.65 37.27
CA SER A 627 -14.83 -20.57 36.29
C SER A 627 -14.18 -20.75 34.90
N MET A 628 -13.58 -21.90 34.58
CA MET A 628 -12.88 -22.10 33.29
C MET A 628 -13.23 -23.39 32.56
N LYS A 629 -14.15 -24.23 33.07
CA LYS A 629 -14.40 -25.56 32.50
C LYS A 629 -15.89 -25.82 32.30
N VAL A 630 -16.19 -26.59 31.25
CA VAL A 630 -17.53 -27.09 30.95
C VAL A 630 -17.50 -28.54 30.51
N GLY A 631 -18.48 -29.32 30.96
CA GLY A 631 -18.71 -30.69 30.48
C GLY A 631 -20.03 -30.78 29.72
N ILE A 632 -20.00 -31.26 28.48
CA ILE A 632 -21.21 -31.60 27.73
C ILE A 632 -21.58 -33.04 28.04
N LYS A 633 -22.83 -33.30 28.44
CA LYS A 633 -23.26 -34.67 28.79
C LYS A 633 -23.19 -35.58 27.56
N ASN A 634 -22.71 -36.82 27.74
CA ASN A 634 -22.44 -37.76 26.65
C ASN A 634 -23.64 -37.99 25.71
N GLY A 635 -24.88 -37.96 26.23
CA GLY A 635 -26.09 -38.11 25.41
C GLY A 635 -26.37 -36.96 24.43
N TYR A 636 -25.77 -35.79 24.65
CA TYR A 636 -25.92 -34.61 23.78
C TYR A 636 -24.63 -34.28 23.00
N TYR A 637 -23.53 -34.95 23.33
CA TYR A 637 -22.27 -34.81 22.62
C TYR A 637 -22.28 -35.57 21.30
N SER A 638 -21.70 -34.97 20.27
CA SER A 638 -21.56 -35.54 18.93
C SER A 638 -20.22 -35.12 18.35
N PRO A 639 -19.34 -36.08 17.99
CA PRO A 639 -18.00 -35.77 17.50
C PRO A 639 -18.00 -35.08 16.12
N THR A 640 -19.12 -35.11 15.40
CA THR A 640 -19.28 -34.44 14.10
C THR A 640 -19.80 -33.01 14.23
N SER A 641 -20.17 -32.57 15.43
CA SER A 641 -20.71 -31.23 15.68
C SER A 641 -19.61 -30.27 16.11
N VAL A 642 -19.75 -29.00 15.74
CA VAL A 642 -18.86 -27.93 16.20
C VAL A 642 -19.50 -27.26 17.41
N TYR A 643 -18.77 -27.21 18.52
CA TYR A 643 -19.23 -26.59 19.76
C TYR A 643 -18.52 -25.26 19.97
N THR A 644 -19.28 -24.19 20.17
CA THR A 644 -18.73 -22.87 20.47
C THR A 644 -19.34 -22.31 21.75
N VAL A 645 -18.68 -21.32 22.36
CA VAL A 645 -19.17 -20.65 23.56
C VAL A 645 -19.10 -19.14 23.43
N ASP A 646 -20.13 -18.47 23.96
CA ASP A 646 -20.13 -17.05 24.22
C ASP A 646 -20.15 -16.83 25.74
N TYR A 647 -19.30 -15.95 26.27
CA TYR A 647 -19.28 -15.64 27.70
C TYR A 647 -18.63 -14.29 28.01
N LYS A 648 -18.97 -13.73 29.18
CA LYS A 648 -18.26 -12.55 29.70
C LYS A 648 -17.05 -12.98 30.52
N PRO A 649 -15.83 -12.65 30.10
CA PRO A 649 -14.64 -13.03 30.86
C PRO A 649 -14.48 -12.17 32.12
N HIS A 650 -13.69 -12.68 33.06
CA HIS A 650 -13.22 -11.94 34.21
C HIS A 650 -12.25 -10.82 33.79
N GLU A 651 -12.11 -9.76 34.61
CA GLU A 651 -11.28 -8.58 34.32
C GLU A 651 -9.80 -8.91 34.04
N SER A 652 -9.32 -10.06 34.52
CA SER A 652 -7.97 -10.56 34.24
C SER A 652 -7.73 -10.96 32.78
N ALA A 653 -8.76 -11.04 31.93
CA ALA A 653 -8.60 -11.34 30.51
C ALA A 653 -8.04 -10.16 29.68
N TYR A 654 -8.27 -8.93 30.14
CA TYR A 654 -7.92 -7.70 29.39
C TYR A 654 -6.49 -7.23 29.60
N LEU A 655 -5.84 -7.71 30.66
CA LEU A 655 -4.55 -7.22 31.10
C LEU A 655 -3.65 -8.39 31.48
N VAL A 656 -2.51 -8.49 30.80
CA VAL A 656 -1.46 -9.45 31.13
C VAL A 656 -0.45 -8.75 32.02
N ASP A 657 -0.27 -9.28 33.23
CA ASP A 657 0.71 -8.81 34.21
C ASP A 657 1.91 -9.74 34.22
N PHE A 658 3.07 -9.25 33.78
CA PHE A 658 4.30 -10.05 33.77
C PHE A 658 4.96 -10.13 35.15
N LEU A 659 4.64 -9.26 36.14
CA LEU A 659 5.22 -9.37 37.50
C LEU A 659 4.69 -10.55 38.27
N LYS A 660 3.38 -10.80 38.14
CA LYS A 660 2.70 -11.78 39.00
C LYS A 660 3.14 -13.21 38.70
N ASP A 661 3.56 -13.46 37.46
CA ASP A 661 3.88 -14.80 36.97
C ASP A 661 5.38 -15.06 36.82
N ALA A 662 6.24 -14.03 36.94
CA ALA A 662 7.62 -14.18 36.55
C ALA A 662 8.59 -14.02 37.73
N GLU A 663 9.38 -15.08 37.92
CA GLU A 663 10.77 -15.00 38.34
C GLU A 663 11.58 -14.17 37.31
N LEU A 664 11.21 -12.89 37.09
CA LEU A 664 12.03 -11.96 36.32
C LEU A 664 13.35 -11.82 37.07
N THR A 665 14.36 -12.54 36.61
CA THR A 665 15.72 -12.50 37.15
C THR A 665 16.51 -11.54 36.27
N PRO A 666 16.83 -10.33 36.76
CA PRO A 666 17.68 -9.40 36.02
C PRO A 666 18.99 -10.10 35.67
N THR A 667 19.35 -10.08 34.40
CA THR A 667 20.59 -10.70 33.92
C THR A 667 21.69 -9.66 33.86
N GLN A 668 22.88 -10.01 34.36
CA GLN A 668 24.05 -9.16 34.21
C GLN A 668 24.45 -9.09 32.75
N PHE A 669 24.76 -7.90 32.23
CA PHE A 669 25.32 -7.79 30.89
C PHE A 669 26.73 -8.40 30.84
N LEU A 670 26.94 -9.30 29.87
CA LEU A 670 28.23 -9.89 29.56
C LEU A 670 28.62 -9.49 28.14
N ASN A 671 29.83 -8.99 27.95
CA ASN A 671 30.36 -8.64 26.63
C ASN A 671 30.71 -9.89 25.79
N ASP A 672 31.16 -9.69 24.55
CA ASP A 672 31.53 -10.77 23.62
C ASP A 672 32.64 -11.71 24.15
N LYS A 673 33.38 -11.28 25.18
CA LYS A 673 34.44 -12.07 25.83
C LYS A 673 33.95 -12.78 27.10
N GLY A 674 32.68 -12.63 27.47
CA GLY A 674 32.10 -13.17 28.69
C GLY A 674 32.48 -12.40 29.96
N GLU A 675 33.04 -11.19 29.83
CA GLU A 675 33.34 -10.31 30.96
C GLU A 675 32.13 -9.44 31.28
N THR A 676 32.01 -8.99 32.53
CA THR A 676 30.90 -8.13 32.96
C THR A 676 31.04 -6.73 32.40
N GLY A 677 29.93 -6.19 31.91
CA GLY A 677 29.80 -4.79 31.51
C GLY A 677 30.01 -4.51 30.02
N GLU A 678 29.31 -3.50 29.53
CA GLU A 678 29.38 -3.03 28.14
C GLU A 678 30.57 -2.08 27.97
N TYR A 679 31.31 -2.22 26.86
CA TYR A 679 32.56 -1.50 26.62
C TYR A 679 32.42 -0.48 25.49
N PHE A 680 32.94 0.73 25.72
CA PHE A 680 32.96 1.83 24.76
C PHE A 680 34.36 2.45 24.66
N ASP A 681 34.83 2.66 23.43
CA ASP A 681 36.15 3.26 23.19
C ASP A 681 36.22 4.73 23.59
N LYS A 682 35.13 5.48 23.37
CA LYS A 682 35.02 6.93 23.60
C LYS A 682 33.56 7.36 23.71
N VAL A 683 33.34 8.55 24.28
CA VAL A 683 32.06 9.26 24.20
C VAL A 683 31.81 9.87 22.82
N ASP A 684 30.57 10.24 22.57
CA ASP A 684 30.11 10.93 21.36
C ASP A 684 30.50 12.45 21.37
N GLN A 685 29.86 13.27 20.53
CA GLN A 685 30.08 14.73 20.50
C GLN A 685 29.41 15.50 21.66
N HIS A 686 28.44 14.89 22.36
CA HIS A 686 27.70 15.47 23.48
C HIS A 686 28.17 14.94 24.85
N ASN A 687 29.27 14.19 24.88
CA ASN A 687 29.78 13.47 26.06
C ASN A 687 28.77 12.47 26.63
N ASP A 688 28.01 11.79 25.77
CA ASP A 688 27.18 10.67 26.15
C ASP A 688 27.59 9.36 25.46
N ILE A 689 27.13 8.26 26.04
CA ILE A 689 27.17 6.92 25.45
C ILE A 689 25.77 6.32 25.52
N THR A 690 25.42 5.52 24.53
CA THR A 690 24.14 4.81 24.46
C THR A 690 24.38 3.32 24.68
N LEU A 691 23.80 2.77 25.74
CA LEU A 691 23.83 1.35 26.09
C LEU A 691 22.99 0.51 25.13
N THR A 692 23.40 -0.74 24.95
CA THR A 692 22.66 -1.72 24.13
C THR A 692 21.31 -2.07 24.73
N ASN A 693 21.22 -2.16 26.06
CA ASN A 693 19.99 -2.47 26.79
C ASN A 693 19.72 -1.39 27.86
N ILE A 694 18.46 -1.25 28.24
CA ILE A 694 18.06 -0.34 29.33
C ILE A 694 18.38 -1.01 30.68
N PRO A 695 19.14 -0.35 31.56
CA PRO A 695 19.43 -0.87 32.88
C PRO A 695 18.15 -1.07 33.71
N TYR A 696 18.05 -2.24 34.34
CA TYR A 696 16.98 -2.57 35.26
C TYR A 696 17.19 -1.88 36.61
N LEU A 697 16.17 -1.15 37.07
CA LEU A 697 16.21 -0.42 38.33
C LEU A 697 15.37 -1.14 39.39
N HIS A 698 16.00 -1.57 40.49
CA HIS A 698 15.33 -2.16 41.65
C HIS A 698 14.61 -1.09 42.50
N ARG A 699 13.67 -0.34 41.92
CA ARG A 699 13.01 0.83 42.56
C ARG A 699 12.39 0.51 43.92
N ASP A 700 11.83 -0.69 44.10
CA ASP A 700 11.26 -1.14 45.39
C ASP A 700 12.27 -1.16 46.55
N PHE A 701 13.57 -1.30 46.25
CA PHE A 701 14.65 -1.35 47.24
C PHE A 701 15.42 -0.02 47.34
N LEU A 702 15.28 0.85 46.32
CA LEU A 702 15.97 2.14 46.25
C LEU A 702 15.32 3.21 47.13
N TYR A 703 14.07 3.03 47.58
CA TYR A 703 13.32 4.06 48.32
C TYR A 703 12.72 3.55 49.63
N ASN A 704 12.77 4.41 50.64
CA ASN A 704 11.98 4.27 51.86
C ASN A 704 10.80 5.26 51.81
N TYR A 705 9.58 4.77 52.00
CA TYR A 705 8.41 5.62 52.11
C TYR A 705 8.31 6.19 53.53
N ASN A 706 8.39 7.52 53.65
CA ASN A 706 8.22 8.18 54.94
C ASN A 706 6.74 8.52 55.17
N ASN A 707 6.05 7.66 55.91
CA ASN A 707 4.63 7.81 56.28
C ASN A 707 4.27 9.18 56.89
N ASN A 708 5.21 9.87 57.53
CA ASN A 708 4.95 11.15 58.19
C ASN A 708 5.00 12.35 57.23
N THR A 709 5.73 12.23 56.13
CA THR A 709 5.91 13.33 55.16
C THR A 709 5.19 13.08 53.83
N GLY A 710 4.67 11.86 53.61
CA GLY A 710 4.06 11.46 52.35
C GLY A 710 5.04 11.47 51.18
N LYS A 711 6.35 11.40 51.45
CA LYS A 711 7.41 11.48 50.45
C LYS A 711 8.29 10.24 50.50
N TYR A 712 8.75 9.83 49.32
CA TYR A 712 9.82 8.85 49.18
C TYR A 712 11.17 9.53 49.39
N THR A 713 12.08 8.85 50.07
CA THR A 713 13.47 9.28 50.22
C THR A 713 14.40 8.15 49.81
N ASP A 714 15.50 8.49 49.14
CA ASP A 714 16.53 7.54 48.74
C ASP A 714 17.03 6.71 49.91
N ASN A 715 17.05 5.39 49.73
CA ASN A 715 17.65 4.47 50.68
C ASN A 715 19.17 4.44 50.47
N LYS A 716 19.88 5.32 51.18
CA LYS A 716 21.35 5.44 51.11
C LYS A 716 22.12 4.18 51.52
N GLU A 717 21.47 3.22 52.19
CA GLU A 717 22.10 1.95 52.57
C GLU A 717 22.24 0.98 51.38
N VAL A 718 21.39 1.16 50.35
CA VAL A 718 21.26 0.28 49.18
C VAL A 718 22.03 0.84 47.96
N LEU A 719 22.31 2.15 47.95
CA LEU A 719 23.09 2.86 46.92
C LEU A 719 24.61 2.71 47.14
N ASN A 720 25.10 1.48 47.27
CA ASN A 720 26.55 1.21 47.30
C ASN A 720 26.95 0.26 46.15
N ALA A 721 28.14 0.44 45.59
CA ALA A 721 28.64 -0.33 44.45
C ALA A 721 28.82 -1.85 44.72
N ASN A 722 28.77 -2.28 45.99
CA ASN A 722 28.83 -3.69 46.39
C ASN A 722 27.43 -4.34 46.50
N SER A 723 26.35 -3.60 46.29
CA SER A 723 24.98 -4.11 46.34
C SER A 723 24.52 -4.54 44.94
N PHE A 724 23.93 -5.73 44.83
CA PHE A 724 23.30 -6.20 43.58
C PHE A 724 22.19 -5.26 43.08
N THR A 725 21.57 -4.51 43.99
CA THR A 725 20.51 -3.53 43.69
C THR A 725 21.05 -2.16 43.26
N TYR A 726 22.37 -1.99 43.16
CA TYR A 726 22.97 -0.76 42.66
C TYR A 726 22.71 -0.61 41.15
N PRO A 727 22.17 0.54 40.70
CA PRO A 727 21.53 0.63 39.39
C PRO A 727 22.49 0.48 38.20
N LEU A 728 23.71 1.01 38.30
CA LEU A 728 24.79 0.78 37.34
C LEU A 728 26.14 1.27 37.87
N ILE A 729 27.24 0.67 37.44
CA ILE A 729 28.61 1.09 37.77
C ILE A 729 29.30 1.53 36.48
N VAL A 730 29.79 2.77 36.43
CA VAL A 730 30.50 3.31 35.27
C VAL A 730 31.96 3.51 35.63
N ARG A 731 32.86 2.88 34.86
CA ARG A 731 34.30 3.06 34.99
C ARG A 731 34.88 3.67 33.73
N VAL A 732 35.68 4.72 33.87
CA VAL A 732 36.39 5.37 32.76
C VAL A 732 37.87 5.18 32.99
N GLN A 733 38.58 4.53 32.06
CA GLN A 733 39.99 4.15 32.22
C GLN A 733 40.26 3.33 33.52
N GLY A 734 39.26 2.60 34.00
CA GLY A 734 39.33 1.82 35.24
C GLY A 734 38.97 2.56 36.53
N GLU A 735 38.71 3.88 36.48
CA GLU A 735 38.27 4.68 37.64
C GLU A 735 36.74 4.79 37.68
N GLU A 736 36.13 4.55 38.83
CA GLU A 736 34.66 4.61 39.00
C GLU A 736 34.15 6.05 39.11
N TYR A 737 33.15 6.39 38.31
CA TYR A 737 32.53 7.72 38.30
C TYR A 737 31.30 7.75 39.23
N LYS A 738 31.01 8.92 39.80
CA LYS A 738 29.89 9.10 40.73
C LYS A 738 28.54 9.24 40.00
N ASN A 739 27.54 8.45 40.38
CA ASN A 739 26.17 8.62 39.89
C ASN A 739 25.49 9.84 40.55
N ILE A 740 24.95 10.75 39.76
CA ILE A 740 24.19 11.92 40.22
C ILE A 740 22.70 11.90 39.85
N THR A 741 22.25 10.83 39.20
CA THR A 741 20.88 10.67 38.70
C THR A 741 19.87 10.68 39.83
N ASP A 742 18.81 11.46 39.68
CA ASP A 742 17.61 11.35 40.50
C ASP A 742 16.62 10.41 39.83
N TYR A 743 16.61 9.16 40.30
CA TYR A 743 15.75 8.11 39.76
C TYR A 743 14.27 8.29 40.13
N THR A 744 13.92 9.14 41.12
CA THR A 744 12.51 9.36 41.52
C THR A 744 11.74 10.09 40.43
N ILE A 745 12.36 11.11 39.85
CA ILE A 745 11.80 11.95 38.78
C ILE A 745 12.43 11.68 37.41
N ASN A 746 13.27 10.63 37.32
CA ASN A 746 14.03 10.26 36.13
C ASN A 746 14.71 11.47 35.47
N SER A 747 15.42 12.26 36.28
CA SER A 747 16.10 13.47 35.83
C SER A 747 17.43 13.66 36.55
N TYR A 748 18.18 14.69 36.17
CA TYR A 748 19.41 15.06 36.86
C TYR A 748 19.59 16.57 36.84
N ASP A 749 20.28 17.09 37.85
CA ASP A 749 20.72 18.48 37.85
C ASP A 749 22.05 18.58 37.09
N SER A 750 22.03 19.27 35.94
CA SER A 750 23.20 19.51 35.10
C SER A 750 24.40 20.14 35.85
N GLN A 751 24.17 20.92 36.91
CA GLN A 751 25.27 21.52 37.67
C GLN A 751 26.06 20.47 38.45
N ARG A 752 25.40 19.38 38.85
CA ARG A 752 26.00 18.29 39.63
C ARG A 752 26.95 17.42 38.80
N LEU A 753 26.94 17.55 37.47
CA LEU A 753 27.93 16.88 36.61
C LEU A 753 29.36 17.38 36.89
N ASN A 754 29.53 18.54 37.54
CA ASN A 754 30.82 19.06 37.97
C ASN A 754 31.23 18.57 39.38
N GLU A 755 30.38 17.80 40.07
CA GLU A 755 30.76 17.17 41.35
C GLU A 755 31.92 16.19 41.15
N ASN A 756 32.64 15.89 42.23
CA ASN A 756 33.78 14.96 42.20
C ASN A 756 34.83 15.32 41.14
N ASN A 757 35.16 16.61 41.00
CA ASN A 757 36.10 17.12 39.99
C ASN A 757 35.68 16.79 38.55
N GLY A 758 34.36 16.75 38.27
CA GLY A 758 33.83 16.40 36.95
C GLY A 758 33.81 14.90 36.65
N LYS A 759 34.21 14.05 37.62
CA LYS A 759 34.11 12.58 37.54
C LYS A 759 32.73 12.10 38.04
N ALA A 760 31.69 12.61 37.39
CA ALA A 760 30.30 12.29 37.67
C ALA A 760 29.57 11.93 36.37
N TYR A 761 28.50 11.15 36.50
CA TYR A 761 27.62 10.78 35.39
C TYR A 761 26.15 10.83 35.79
N ALA A 762 25.29 11.10 34.81
CA ALA A 762 23.85 10.94 34.89
C ALA A 762 23.40 9.83 33.95
N HIS A 763 22.36 9.09 34.32
CA HIS A 763 21.80 7.98 33.56
C HIS A 763 20.33 8.28 33.28
N ILE A 764 19.95 8.35 32.01
CA ILE A 764 18.56 8.55 31.59
C ILE A 764 18.25 7.52 30.50
N ASN A 765 17.30 6.63 30.78
CA ASN A 765 16.88 5.54 29.89
C ASN A 765 18.02 4.57 29.52
N ASN A 766 18.58 4.66 28.32
CA ASN A 766 19.77 3.88 27.92
C ASN A 766 20.99 4.77 27.67
N GLN A 767 20.93 6.05 28.05
CA GLN A 767 22.01 7.01 27.84
C GLN A 767 22.72 7.32 29.15
N ILE A 768 24.05 7.39 29.09
CA ILE A 768 24.90 7.86 30.18
C ILE A 768 25.57 9.14 29.74
N ILE A 769 25.32 10.20 30.49
CA ILE A 769 25.80 11.56 30.22
C ILE A 769 26.91 11.86 31.22
N PHE A 770 28.08 12.23 30.71
CA PHE A 770 29.27 12.48 31.53
C PHE A 770 29.49 13.96 31.85
N GLY A 771 30.04 14.21 33.03
CA GLY A 771 30.65 15.49 33.37
C GLY A 771 31.96 15.74 32.64
N HIS A 772 32.51 16.94 32.78
CA HIS A 772 33.82 17.29 32.24
C HIS A 772 34.87 17.20 33.34
N PRO A 773 35.76 16.18 33.34
CA PRO A 773 36.80 16.04 34.36
C PRO A 773 37.71 17.27 34.38
N SER A 774 37.86 17.90 35.55
CA SER A 774 38.66 19.11 35.71
C SER A 774 40.17 18.86 35.64
N ASP A 775 40.59 17.60 35.72
CA ASP A 775 41.95 17.12 35.51
C ASP A 775 42.31 16.90 34.03
N GLY A 776 41.36 17.13 33.10
CA GLY A 776 41.56 16.94 31.66
C GLY A 776 41.60 15.47 31.23
N THR A 777 41.14 14.54 32.08
CA THR A 777 41.05 13.11 31.75
C THR A 777 40.18 12.91 30.50
N GLN A 778 40.71 12.18 29.52
CA GLN A 778 39.95 11.84 28.31
C GLN A 778 38.93 10.74 28.62
N LEU A 779 37.66 10.97 28.28
CA LEU A 779 36.58 9.99 28.39
C LEU A 779 36.73 8.89 27.33
N LYS A 780 37.56 7.88 27.63
CA LYS A 780 37.90 6.74 26.78
C LYS A 780 37.99 5.46 27.61
N ASN A 781 37.87 4.30 26.97
CA ASN A 781 37.88 2.99 27.63
C ASN A 781 36.85 2.93 28.77
N ILE A 782 35.59 3.13 28.41
CA ILE A 782 34.47 3.18 29.34
C ILE A 782 33.87 1.79 29.46
N THR A 783 33.66 1.34 30.70
CA THR A 783 32.97 0.09 31.01
C THR A 783 31.76 0.39 31.88
N VAL A 784 30.61 -0.14 31.50
CA VAL A 784 29.35 0.05 32.22
C VAL A 784 28.84 -1.31 32.68
N ASP A 785 28.88 -1.56 33.99
CA ASP A 785 28.28 -2.76 34.57
C ASP A 785 26.83 -2.47 34.94
N TYR A 786 25.90 -3.23 34.40
CA TYR A 786 24.49 -3.09 34.69
C TYR A 786 23.75 -4.43 34.52
N TYR A 787 22.59 -4.52 35.18
CA TYR A 787 21.62 -5.58 34.97
C TYR A 787 20.55 -5.09 34.02
N TYR A 788 19.98 -5.98 33.23
CA TYR A 788 18.87 -5.65 32.34
C TYR A 788 17.84 -6.78 32.34
N ILE A 789 16.62 -6.46 31.92
CA ILE A 789 15.60 -7.45 31.60
C ILE A 789 15.37 -7.40 30.10
N SER A 790 15.59 -8.52 29.41
CA SER A 790 15.19 -8.63 28.01
C SER A 790 13.69 -8.93 27.93
N THR A 791 12.82 -7.92 28.04
CA THR A 791 11.42 -8.12 27.67
C THR A 791 11.29 -8.04 26.16
N SER A 792 11.18 -9.19 25.50
CA SER A 792 10.91 -9.28 24.06
C SER A 792 9.45 -9.64 23.89
N ILE A 793 8.57 -8.63 23.91
CA ILE A 793 7.15 -8.88 23.73
C ILE A 793 6.91 -9.34 22.28
N ARG A 794 6.23 -10.48 22.14
CA ARG A 794 5.69 -10.95 20.86
C ARG A 794 4.19 -11.12 20.96
N LEU A 795 3.51 -10.83 19.84
CA LEU A 795 2.09 -11.08 19.65
C LEU A 795 1.91 -12.28 18.73
N LYS A 796 0.99 -13.17 19.09
CA LYS A 796 0.50 -14.25 18.24
C LYS A 796 -1.01 -14.12 18.12
N ALA A 797 -1.51 -14.17 16.89
CA ALA A 797 -2.94 -14.22 16.61
C ALA A 797 -3.27 -15.54 15.88
N ILE A 798 -4.27 -16.27 16.37
CA ILE A 798 -4.79 -17.48 15.72
C ILE A 798 -6.15 -17.14 15.15
N LEU A 799 -6.23 -17.06 13.83
CA LEU A 799 -7.45 -16.81 13.09
C LEU A 799 -8.17 -18.14 12.88
N ARG A 800 -9.49 -18.20 13.08
CA ARG A 800 -10.28 -19.43 12.94
C ARG A 800 -11.62 -19.21 12.25
N ARG A 801 -12.07 -20.26 11.55
CA ARG A 801 -13.45 -20.45 11.10
C ARG A 801 -14.10 -21.60 11.87
N ASN A 802 -15.06 -21.27 12.71
CA ASN A 802 -15.71 -22.17 13.67
C ASN A 802 -17.03 -22.75 13.12
N HIS A 803 -17.13 -22.92 11.79
CA HIS A 803 -18.30 -23.49 11.12
C HIS A 803 -17.91 -24.51 10.04
N ALA A 804 -18.79 -25.49 9.81
CA ALA A 804 -18.69 -26.49 8.75
C ALA A 804 -19.56 -26.06 7.56
N GLY A 805 -18.96 -25.79 6.40
CA GLY A 805 -19.58 -24.97 5.35
C GLY A 805 -19.18 -23.50 5.50
N TYR A 806 -19.13 -22.74 4.40
CA TYR A 806 -18.52 -21.39 4.27
C TYR A 806 -17.00 -21.37 4.09
N GLU A 807 -16.48 -22.14 3.12
CA GLU A 807 -15.03 -22.20 2.85
C GLU A 807 -14.39 -20.85 2.47
N SER A 808 -15.17 -19.89 1.99
CA SER A 808 -14.70 -18.57 1.58
C SER A 808 -14.76 -17.51 2.66
N VAL A 809 -15.19 -17.85 3.86
CA VAL A 809 -15.30 -16.90 4.96
C VAL A 809 -13.98 -16.88 5.73
N THR A 810 -13.49 -15.67 5.99
CA THR A 810 -12.30 -15.43 6.80
C THR A 810 -12.56 -14.31 7.82
N PRO A 811 -12.12 -14.43 9.08
CA PRO A 811 -11.90 -13.26 9.92
C PRO A 811 -10.80 -12.39 9.30
N ALA A 812 -10.83 -11.08 9.57
CA ALA A 812 -9.79 -10.16 9.13
C ALA A 812 -9.37 -9.24 10.29
N LEU A 813 -8.07 -9.10 10.49
CA LEU A 813 -7.47 -8.17 11.45
C LEU A 813 -6.86 -6.99 10.67
N PHE A 814 -7.41 -5.79 10.85
CA PHE A 814 -6.99 -4.57 10.12
C PHE A 814 -5.88 -3.82 10.84
N ASN A 815 -5.93 -3.80 12.17
CA ASN A 815 -4.86 -3.22 12.97
C ASN A 815 -4.86 -3.79 14.38
N TYR A 816 -3.72 -3.66 15.05
CA TYR A 816 -3.63 -3.86 16.48
C TYR A 816 -2.85 -2.72 17.14
N THR A 817 -3.18 -2.47 18.39
CA THR A 817 -2.52 -1.53 19.27
C THR A 817 -2.19 -2.23 20.58
N ILE A 818 -0.91 -2.29 20.91
CA ILE A 818 -0.43 -2.76 22.21
C ILE A 818 -0.10 -1.55 23.05
N LYS A 819 -0.71 -1.46 24.22
CA LYS A 819 -0.41 -0.46 25.24
C LYS A 819 0.34 -1.16 26.36
N HIS A 820 1.48 -0.62 26.77
CA HIS A 820 2.19 -1.14 27.93
C HIS A 820 2.45 -0.07 28.97
N SER A 821 2.48 -0.54 30.21
CA SER A 821 2.96 0.24 31.35
C SER A 821 4.33 -0.29 31.76
N SER A 822 5.32 0.59 31.82
CA SER A 822 6.64 0.25 32.32
C SER A 822 6.64 -0.03 33.82
N PHE A 823 7.48 -0.97 34.27
CA PHE A 823 7.84 -1.07 35.68
C PHE A 823 8.72 0.08 36.17
N ASP A 824 9.53 0.63 35.26
CA ASP A 824 10.55 1.61 35.61
C ASP A 824 10.00 3.03 35.69
N GLN A 825 8.73 3.30 35.34
CA GLN A 825 8.18 4.66 35.36
C GLN A 825 6.92 4.80 36.23
N ASN A 826 6.24 3.70 36.55
CA ASN A 826 5.03 3.74 37.36
C ASN A 826 5.34 3.57 38.86
N ARG A 827 5.89 4.62 39.47
CA ARG A 827 5.68 4.92 40.90
C ARG A 827 6.00 6.37 41.25
#